data_AF-A0A6P4BI81-F1
#
_entry.id   AF-A0A6P4BI81-F1
#
_cell.length_a   1.000
_cell.length_b   1.000
_cell.length_c   1.000
_cell.angle_alpha   90.00
_cell.angle_beta   90.00
_cell.angle_gamma   90.00
#
_symmetry.space_group_name_H-M   'P 1'
#
loop_
_entity.id
_entity.type
_entity.pdbx_description
1 polymer ?
#
loop_
_entity_poly.entity_id
_entity_poly.type
_entity_poly.pdbx_seq_one_letter_code
_entity_poly.pdbx_strand_id
1 'polypeptide(L)'
;MPLSPQHATVFRDILHCTHHTNLRRGHALHARTLRNGSFFSSTHLANAILLLYAKSGFLSKATLILHSIPTTTRDIVSWNSLINALSRNKSHSSSVFSLFRLMTRTHHMELPNAHTFAGVFTAVANTSDFVAGRQTHALAVKTSCLRDVYVGSSLLNFYCKMGLVLDARKVFDTMPVRNEVSWSTVISGYASLEMVHEAVELFGAMNCEEGEVVNEFVFTSVLSALTRGEFVDIGRQVHSLAIKKGLLSVISVGNALVTMYAKCGTLDDALRTFYLCGKKNSITWSAMVTGYAQSGDSDKALRLFYDMHHSGVMPSEFTLVGVINACSDLCAIAEGKQMHGYSVKLGYELQLYVLSALVDMYAKCGSIEDARKGFEYIEQPDVVLWTSIITGYAQNGDFEGALNLYCNMQMDGVDPNELTMASVLKSCSSLAALDQGKQMHARIIKYGFKLEVPIGSALSAMYAKCGSLDDGYRIFWRMPNRDVISWNAMISGLSQNGRGKEALELFEMMCQEGTKPDTVTFVNLLSACSHMGLVDRGWAYFKMMSDKFSIDPTVEHYACMVDILSRAGKLNEAKEFIETATIDHGFCLWRILLGACRNYRNYDIGVYAGEKLMELGSPESSAYVLLSSIYIALGKKDDVERVRRMMSDRGVTKEPGCSWIELKNLVHVFVVGDDMHPKIHEIRSQLRLLTKLMKDEGYQPLSDPLPATIRNDLKDHEDSEGIPLMVCSSM
;
A
#
# COMPACT_ATOMS: atom_id res chain seq x y z
N MET A 1 -63.80 16.23 -8.08
CA MET A 1 -64.70 17.26 -7.51
C MET A 1 -63.87 18.50 -7.19
N PRO A 2 -64.38 19.72 -7.38
CA PRO A 2 -63.70 20.91 -6.89
C PRO A 2 -63.65 20.86 -5.35
N LEU A 3 -62.44 21.01 -4.79
CA LEU A 3 -62.25 21.19 -3.35
C LEU A 3 -63.05 22.40 -2.89
N SER A 4 -63.70 22.33 -1.72
CA SER A 4 -64.31 23.53 -1.13
C SER A 4 -63.23 24.62 -0.94
N PRO A 5 -63.58 25.92 -1.00
CA PRO A 5 -62.59 27.00 -0.91
C PRO A 5 -61.69 26.91 0.34
N GLN A 6 -62.23 26.39 1.44
CA GLN A 6 -61.50 26.14 2.69
C GLN A 6 -60.55 24.94 2.61
N HIS A 7 -60.90 23.87 1.87
CA HIS A 7 -59.99 22.73 1.65
C HIS A 7 -58.89 23.06 0.63
N ALA A 8 -59.16 23.94 -0.34
CA ALA A 8 -58.18 24.36 -1.34
C ALA A 8 -57.04 25.21 -0.75
N THR A 9 -57.32 26.09 0.22
CA THR A 9 -56.30 26.89 0.92
C THR A 9 -55.41 26.01 1.80
N VAL A 10 -56.01 25.10 2.60
CA VAL A 10 -55.26 24.16 3.43
C VAL A 10 -54.39 23.20 2.60
N PHE A 11 -54.90 22.73 1.46
CA PHE A 11 -54.13 21.89 0.53
C PHE A 11 -52.91 22.63 -0.03
N ARG A 12 -53.06 23.91 -0.41
CA ARG A 12 -51.94 24.75 -0.89
C ARG A 12 -50.90 25.01 0.20
N ASP A 13 -51.34 25.24 1.43
CA ASP A 13 -50.45 25.44 2.58
C ASP A 13 -49.64 24.17 2.91
N ILE A 14 -50.25 22.99 2.80
CA ILE A 14 -49.56 21.70 2.98
C ILE A 14 -48.53 21.49 1.88
N LEU A 15 -48.89 21.72 0.62
CA LEU A 15 -47.94 21.66 -0.51
C LEU A 15 -46.76 22.62 -0.33
N HIS A 16 -47.02 23.85 0.11
CA HIS A 16 -45.95 24.81 0.43
C HIS A 16 -45.02 24.27 1.53
N CYS A 17 -45.57 23.66 2.58
CA CYS A 17 -44.75 23.00 3.60
C CYS A 17 -43.96 21.81 3.04
N THR A 18 -44.52 21.05 2.10
CA THR A 18 -43.86 19.93 1.42
C THR A 18 -42.69 20.37 0.55
N HIS A 19 -42.83 21.50 -0.16
CA HIS A 19 -41.74 22.06 -0.96
C HIS A 19 -40.57 22.57 -0.11
N HIS A 20 -40.87 23.17 1.05
CA HIS A 20 -39.85 23.70 1.96
C HIS A 20 -39.45 22.72 3.08
N THR A 21 -39.92 21.47 3.03
CA THR A 21 -39.69 20.45 4.09
C THR A 21 -39.99 20.95 5.51
N ASN A 22 -40.96 21.88 5.66
CA ASN A 22 -41.26 22.53 6.94
C ASN A 22 -42.18 21.65 7.79
N LEU A 23 -41.55 20.73 8.53
CA LEU A 23 -42.24 19.70 9.28
C LEU A 23 -43.08 20.24 10.46
N ARG A 24 -42.61 21.30 11.13
CA ARG A 24 -43.33 21.90 12.27
C ARG A 24 -44.68 22.47 11.85
N ARG A 25 -44.69 23.29 10.79
CA ARG A 25 -45.94 23.84 10.24
C ARG A 25 -46.80 22.74 9.63
N GLY A 26 -46.18 21.75 9.00
CA GLY A 26 -46.81 20.54 8.50
C GLY A 26 -47.56 19.71 9.57
N HIS A 27 -46.96 19.51 10.74
CA HIS A 27 -47.59 18.83 11.88
C HIS A 27 -48.84 19.57 12.37
N ALA A 28 -48.76 20.90 12.50
CA ALA A 28 -49.88 21.73 12.93
C ALA A 28 -51.05 21.66 11.93
N LEU A 29 -50.75 21.68 10.63
CA LEU A 29 -51.75 21.53 9.57
C LEU A 29 -52.37 20.12 9.57
N HIS A 30 -51.56 19.06 9.74
CA HIS A 30 -52.07 17.69 9.87
C HIS A 30 -53.03 17.54 11.06
N ALA A 31 -52.64 18.05 12.25
CA ALA A 31 -53.51 18.03 13.43
C ALA A 31 -54.83 18.80 13.21
N ARG A 32 -54.77 19.94 12.53
CA ARG A 32 -55.96 20.74 12.16
C ARG A 32 -56.88 19.98 11.20
N THR A 33 -56.32 19.25 10.24
CA THR A 33 -57.12 18.44 9.28
C THR A 33 -57.82 17.25 9.93
N LEU A 34 -57.20 16.63 10.95
CA LEU A 34 -57.79 15.57 11.76
C LEU A 34 -58.92 16.11 12.64
N ARG A 35 -58.68 17.24 13.34
CA ARG A 35 -59.66 17.89 14.22
C ARG A 35 -60.94 18.32 13.48
N ASN A 36 -60.80 18.75 12.23
CA ASN A 36 -61.92 19.23 11.41
C ASN A 36 -62.63 18.11 10.63
N GLY A 37 -62.24 16.84 10.77
CA GLY A 37 -62.81 15.71 9.99
C GLY A 37 -62.51 15.73 8.48
N SER A 38 -61.81 16.78 8.00
CA SER A 38 -61.43 16.99 6.60
C SER A 38 -60.45 15.94 6.04
N PHE A 39 -59.71 15.26 6.92
CA PHE A 39 -58.73 14.23 6.54
C PHE A 39 -59.38 12.99 5.90
N PHE A 40 -60.48 12.50 6.47
CA PHE A 40 -61.18 11.31 6.00
C PHE A 40 -62.18 11.60 4.87
N SER A 41 -62.51 12.87 4.65
CA SER A 41 -63.48 13.30 3.63
C SER A 41 -62.84 13.79 2.33
N SER A 42 -61.52 14.03 2.29
CA SER A 42 -60.80 14.44 1.08
C SER A 42 -59.50 13.66 0.88
N THR A 43 -59.49 12.82 -0.15
CA THR A 43 -58.32 12.04 -0.59
C THR A 43 -57.13 12.92 -0.98
N HIS A 44 -57.39 14.08 -1.59
CA HIS A 44 -56.33 15.03 -1.95
C HIS A 44 -55.59 15.60 -0.73
N LEU A 45 -56.29 15.92 0.36
CA LEU A 45 -55.66 16.39 1.59
C LEU A 45 -54.84 15.27 2.25
N ALA A 46 -55.37 14.05 2.30
CA ALA A 46 -54.64 12.90 2.82
C ALA A 46 -53.36 12.60 2.00
N ASN A 47 -53.43 12.69 0.67
CA ASN A 47 -52.28 12.52 -0.23
C ASN A 47 -51.22 13.62 -0.05
N ALA A 48 -51.63 14.87 0.13
CA ALA A 48 -50.70 15.98 0.38
C ALA A 48 -49.93 15.79 1.70
N ILE A 49 -50.61 15.31 2.74
CA ILE A 49 -50.02 15.01 4.05
C ILE A 49 -49.10 13.78 3.95
N LEU A 50 -49.53 12.72 3.26
CA LEU A 50 -48.68 11.56 2.99
C LEU A 50 -47.38 11.97 2.28
N LEU A 51 -47.50 12.77 1.22
CA LEU A 51 -46.36 13.27 0.45
C LEU A 51 -45.42 14.14 1.30
N LEU A 52 -45.96 14.96 2.21
CA LEU A 52 -45.18 15.77 3.15
C LEU A 52 -44.29 14.89 4.03
N TYR A 53 -44.84 13.87 4.70
CA TYR A 53 -44.07 12.99 5.56
C TYR A 53 -43.09 12.13 4.77
N ALA A 54 -43.51 11.63 3.60
CA ALA A 54 -42.70 10.82 2.71
C ALA A 54 -41.47 11.60 2.20
N LYS A 55 -41.65 12.84 1.71
CA LYS A 55 -40.54 13.71 1.28
C LYS A 55 -39.62 14.14 2.42
N SER A 56 -40.15 14.23 3.64
CA SER A 56 -39.37 14.67 4.80
C SER A 56 -38.69 13.51 5.55
N GLY A 57 -38.70 12.29 4.99
CA GLY A 57 -38.00 11.13 5.55
C GLY A 57 -38.71 10.40 6.71
N PHE A 58 -39.91 10.82 7.11
CA PHE A 58 -40.70 10.18 8.18
C PHE A 58 -41.53 9.02 7.62
N LEU A 59 -40.83 8.01 7.11
CA LEU A 59 -41.41 6.90 6.33
C LEU A 59 -42.38 6.03 7.14
N SER A 60 -42.10 5.78 8.43
CA SER A 60 -43.01 5.04 9.32
C SER A 60 -44.36 5.73 9.50
N LYS A 61 -44.34 7.06 9.70
CA LYS A 61 -45.53 7.90 9.84
C LYS A 61 -46.29 8.01 8.51
N ALA A 62 -45.58 8.08 7.39
CA ALA A 62 -46.18 8.03 6.07
C ALA A 62 -46.90 6.70 5.82
N THR A 63 -46.30 5.56 6.19
CA THR A 63 -46.95 4.24 6.09
C THR A 63 -48.23 4.17 6.94
N LEU A 64 -48.21 4.67 8.17
CA LEU A 64 -49.40 4.75 9.03
C LEU A 64 -50.51 5.60 8.41
N ILE A 65 -50.16 6.72 7.78
CA ILE A 65 -51.11 7.61 7.10
C ILE A 65 -51.74 6.91 5.88
N LEU A 66 -50.96 6.14 5.12
CA LEU A 66 -51.51 5.36 4.01
C LEU A 66 -52.52 4.32 4.51
N HIS A 67 -52.22 3.64 5.62
CA HIS A 67 -53.13 2.66 6.23
C HIS A 67 -54.40 3.29 6.83
N SER A 68 -54.35 4.56 7.28
CA SER A 68 -55.51 5.26 7.81
C SER A 68 -56.44 5.82 6.72
N ILE A 69 -55.98 5.93 5.46
CA ILE A 69 -56.84 6.26 4.32
C ILE A 69 -57.77 5.08 4.02
N PRO A 70 -59.11 5.29 3.99
CA PRO A 70 -60.07 4.23 3.68
C PRO A 70 -59.78 3.56 2.34
N THR A 71 -59.84 2.23 2.31
CA THR A 71 -59.55 1.40 1.13
C THR A 71 -60.45 1.72 -0.07
N THR A 72 -61.66 2.23 0.17
CA THR A 72 -62.63 2.66 -0.86
C THR A 72 -62.26 3.99 -1.55
N THR A 73 -61.33 4.76 -0.97
CA THR A 73 -60.97 6.11 -1.45
C THR A 73 -59.48 6.25 -1.79
N ARG A 74 -58.70 5.19 -1.58
CA ARG A 74 -57.24 5.19 -1.80
C ARG A 74 -56.92 5.13 -3.30
N ASP A 75 -56.33 6.20 -3.85
CA ASP A 75 -55.98 6.32 -5.27
C ASP A 75 -54.52 5.92 -5.56
N ILE A 76 -54.16 5.78 -6.85
CA ILE A 76 -52.80 5.39 -7.27
C ILE A 76 -51.71 6.38 -6.84
N VAL A 77 -52.08 7.66 -6.65
CA VAL A 77 -51.17 8.74 -6.22
C VAL A 77 -50.70 8.50 -4.79
N SER A 78 -51.60 8.05 -3.90
CA SER A 78 -51.26 7.69 -2.52
C SER A 78 -50.20 6.58 -2.45
N TRP A 79 -50.38 5.51 -3.23
CA TRP A 79 -49.44 4.39 -3.32
C TRP A 79 -48.10 4.83 -3.90
N ASN A 80 -48.11 5.55 -5.04
CA ASN A 80 -46.90 5.99 -5.72
C ASN A 80 -46.05 6.93 -4.86
N SER A 81 -46.68 7.79 -4.06
CA SER A 81 -45.98 8.71 -3.16
C SER A 81 -45.14 7.95 -2.12
N LEU A 82 -45.69 6.88 -1.56
CA LEU A 82 -44.99 6.06 -0.57
C LEU A 82 -43.98 5.11 -1.22
N ILE A 83 -44.35 4.44 -2.32
CA ILE A 83 -43.44 3.54 -3.08
C ILE A 83 -42.16 4.28 -3.49
N ASN A 84 -42.28 5.48 -4.06
CA ASN A 84 -41.12 6.25 -4.50
C ASN A 84 -40.29 6.84 -3.36
N ALA A 85 -40.91 7.12 -2.20
CA ALA A 85 -40.17 7.58 -1.04
C ALA A 85 -39.39 6.43 -0.36
N LEU A 86 -40.00 5.25 -0.28
CA LEU A 86 -39.37 4.05 0.27
C LEU A 86 -38.28 3.50 -0.66
N SER A 87 -38.46 3.56 -1.99
CA SER A 87 -37.47 3.04 -2.95
C SER A 87 -36.15 3.80 -2.96
N ARG A 88 -36.18 5.08 -2.59
CA ARG A 88 -34.99 5.93 -2.47
C ARG A 88 -34.15 5.61 -1.24
N ASN A 89 -34.71 4.90 -0.25
CA ASN A 89 -34.02 4.54 0.97
C ASN A 89 -33.68 3.04 0.99
N LYS A 90 -32.38 2.70 0.95
CA LYS A 90 -31.91 1.30 0.89
C LYS A 90 -32.45 0.45 2.04
N SER A 91 -32.55 1.00 3.26
CA SER A 91 -33.01 0.26 4.45
C SER A 91 -34.50 -0.12 4.39
N HIS A 92 -35.32 0.61 3.64
CA HIS A 92 -36.75 0.39 3.53
C HIS A 92 -37.21 -0.14 2.17
N SER A 93 -36.27 -0.36 1.24
CA SER A 93 -36.56 -0.84 -0.11
C SER A 93 -37.20 -2.24 -0.12
N SER A 94 -36.93 -3.08 0.90
CA SER A 94 -37.58 -4.38 1.10
C SER A 94 -39.09 -4.29 1.35
N SER A 95 -39.56 -3.19 1.94
CA SER A 95 -40.98 -2.94 2.23
C SER A 95 -41.76 -2.48 0.99
N VAL A 96 -41.07 -2.07 -0.08
CA VAL A 96 -41.72 -1.62 -1.32
C VAL A 96 -42.44 -2.76 -2.01
N PHE A 97 -41.87 -3.96 -2.00
CA PHE A 97 -42.46 -5.09 -2.71
C PHE A 97 -43.70 -5.66 -1.98
N SER A 98 -43.71 -5.64 -0.64
CA SER A 98 -44.91 -5.99 0.13
C SER A 98 -46.04 -4.97 -0.09
N LEU A 99 -45.70 -3.68 -0.15
CA LEU A 99 -46.62 -2.61 -0.47
C LEU A 99 -47.18 -2.73 -1.89
N PHE A 100 -46.34 -3.05 -2.86
CA PHE A 100 -46.72 -3.30 -4.25
C PHE A 100 -47.67 -4.50 -4.37
N ARG A 101 -47.36 -5.62 -3.68
CA ARG A 101 -48.26 -6.79 -3.63
C ARG A 101 -49.61 -6.43 -3.02
N LEU A 102 -49.63 -5.64 -1.94
CA LEU A 102 -50.87 -5.18 -1.31
C LEU A 102 -51.71 -4.34 -2.27
N MET A 103 -51.10 -3.38 -2.97
CA MET A 103 -51.74 -2.57 -4.00
C MET A 103 -52.36 -3.45 -5.12
N THR A 104 -51.64 -4.47 -5.59
CA THR A 104 -52.16 -5.36 -6.65
C THR A 104 -53.29 -6.29 -6.20
N ARG A 105 -53.49 -6.49 -4.89
CA ARG A 105 -54.53 -7.36 -4.33
C ARG A 105 -55.81 -6.62 -3.92
N THR A 106 -55.77 -5.29 -3.79
CA THR A 106 -56.96 -4.51 -3.46
C THR A 106 -57.92 -4.43 -4.65
N HIS A 107 -59.00 -5.22 -4.59
CA HIS A 107 -59.93 -5.54 -5.69
C HIS A 107 -60.73 -4.35 -6.31
N HIS A 108 -60.54 -3.11 -5.86
CA HIS A 108 -61.45 -2.00 -6.19
C HIS A 108 -60.90 -0.81 -6.99
N MET A 109 -59.64 -0.71 -7.41
CA MET A 109 -59.24 0.31 -8.42
C MET A 109 -57.81 0.17 -8.98
N GLU A 110 -57.68 0.62 -10.24
CA GLU A 110 -56.52 1.03 -11.07
C GLU A 110 -55.24 0.18 -11.08
N LEU A 111 -54.89 -0.30 -12.29
CA LEU A 111 -53.64 -1.02 -12.58
C LEU A 111 -52.40 -0.16 -12.26
N PRO A 112 -51.26 -0.77 -11.87
CA PRO A 112 -49.99 -0.06 -11.72
C PRO A 112 -49.64 0.76 -12.96
N ASN A 113 -49.14 1.98 -12.76
CA ASN A 113 -48.74 2.89 -13.83
C ASN A 113 -47.22 3.10 -13.87
N ALA A 114 -46.74 3.93 -14.80
CA ALA A 114 -45.32 4.17 -15.00
C ALA A 114 -44.59 4.62 -13.70
N HIS A 115 -45.20 5.51 -12.93
CA HIS A 115 -44.65 5.97 -11.65
C HIS A 115 -44.60 4.88 -10.57
N THR A 116 -45.49 3.89 -10.61
CA THR A 116 -45.44 2.72 -9.75
C THR A 116 -44.24 1.86 -10.11
N PHE A 117 -44.11 1.50 -11.40
CA PHE A 117 -43.05 0.60 -11.86
C PHE A 117 -41.66 1.20 -11.71
N ALA A 118 -41.46 2.50 -11.99
CA ALA A 118 -40.18 3.17 -11.79
C ALA A 118 -39.70 3.06 -10.33
N GLY A 119 -40.59 3.29 -9.37
CA GLY A 119 -40.29 3.15 -7.94
C GLY A 119 -40.01 1.72 -7.51
N VAL A 120 -40.81 0.75 -8.00
CA VAL A 120 -40.60 -0.68 -7.68
C VAL A 120 -39.28 -1.19 -8.27
N PHE A 121 -38.97 -0.90 -9.54
CA PHE A 121 -37.70 -1.28 -10.17
C PHE A 121 -36.50 -0.69 -9.44
N THR A 122 -36.58 0.59 -9.02
CA THR A 122 -35.54 1.21 -8.20
C THR A 122 -35.34 0.47 -6.88
N ALA A 123 -36.42 0.06 -6.21
CA ALA A 123 -36.36 -0.67 -4.96
C ALA A 123 -35.74 -2.07 -5.14
N VAL A 124 -36.19 -2.86 -6.12
CA VAL A 124 -35.64 -4.20 -6.37
C VAL A 124 -34.19 -4.16 -6.85
N ALA A 125 -33.78 -3.09 -7.54
CA ALA A 125 -32.39 -2.85 -7.92
C ALA A 125 -31.50 -2.50 -6.70
N ASN A 126 -32.09 -1.94 -5.63
CA ASN A 126 -31.38 -1.63 -4.39
C ASN A 126 -31.33 -2.82 -3.42
N THR A 127 -32.33 -3.71 -3.44
CA THR A 127 -32.37 -4.93 -2.61
C THR A 127 -31.74 -6.15 -3.28
N SER A 128 -31.34 -6.02 -4.55
CA SER A 128 -30.85 -7.13 -5.37
C SER A 128 -31.80 -8.35 -5.43
N ASP A 129 -33.11 -8.10 -5.39
CA ASP A 129 -34.12 -9.17 -5.44
C ASP A 129 -34.45 -9.54 -6.90
N PHE A 130 -33.78 -10.58 -7.37
CA PHE A 130 -33.91 -11.07 -8.73
C PHE A 130 -35.32 -11.59 -9.07
N VAL A 131 -35.97 -12.29 -8.13
CA VAL A 131 -37.28 -12.91 -8.38
C VAL A 131 -38.36 -11.85 -8.44
N ALA A 132 -38.35 -10.92 -7.48
CA ALA A 132 -39.28 -9.79 -7.45
C ALA A 132 -39.14 -8.91 -8.71
N GLY A 133 -37.90 -8.65 -9.16
CA GLY A 133 -37.65 -7.87 -10.36
C GLY A 133 -38.22 -8.50 -11.63
N ARG A 134 -38.02 -9.81 -11.84
CA ARG A 134 -38.61 -10.52 -13.01
C ARG A 134 -40.14 -10.58 -12.95
N GLN A 135 -40.73 -10.78 -11.78
CA GLN A 135 -42.18 -10.74 -11.61
C GLN A 135 -42.74 -9.36 -11.95
N THR A 136 -42.06 -8.30 -11.50
CA THR A 136 -42.43 -6.90 -11.80
C THR A 136 -42.29 -6.60 -13.29
N HIS A 137 -41.23 -7.08 -13.94
CA HIS A 137 -41.03 -6.95 -15.38
C HIS A 137 -42.17 -7.64 -16.16
N ALA A 138 -42.51 -8.89 -15.84
CA ALA A 138 -43.62 -9.59 -16.49
C ALA A 138 -44.96 -8.85 -16.34
N LEU A 139 -45.21 -8.23 -15.18
CA LEU A 139 -46.42 -7.44 -14.97
C LEU A 139 -46.39 -6.12 -15.76
N ALA A 140 -45.24 -5.45 -15.84
CA ALA A 140 -45.06 -4.22 -16.64
C ALA A 140 -45.29 -4.46 -18.14
N VAL A 141 -44.89 -5.63 -18.66
CA VAL A 141 -45.21 -6.08 -20.03
C VAL A 141 -46.73 -6.21 -20.19
N LYS A 142 -47.40 -6.93 -19.28
CA LYS A 142 -48.85 -7.18 -19.34
C LYS A 142 -49.68 -5.89 -19.27
N THR A 143 -49.22 -4.88 -18.52
CA THR A 143 -49.90 -3.58 -18.41
C THR A 143 -49.45 -2.57 -19.47
N SER A 144 -48.63 -2.97 -20.45
CA SER A 144 -48.09 -2.10 -21.51
C SER A 144 -47.34 -0.85 -21.02
N CYS A 145 -46.83 -0.87 -19.79
CA CYS A 145 -46.13 0.27 -19.17
C CYS A 145 -44.68 0.42 -19.62
N LEU A 146 -44.09 -0.58 -20.30
CA LEU A 146 -42.72 -0.54 -20.80
C LEU A 146 -42.49 0.45 -21.96
N ARG A 147 -43.55 0.99 -22.56
CA ARG A 147 -43.43 2.06 -23.56
C ARG A 147 -42.97 3.39 -22.96
N ASP A 148 -43.09 3.54 -21.64
CA ASP A 148 -42.63 4.73 -20.92
C ASP A 148 -41.11 4.66 -20.70
N VAL A 149 -40.40 5.72 -21.10
CA VAL A 149 -38.93 5.79 -21.06
C VAL A 149 -38.37 5.70 -19.64
N TYR A 150 -39.08 6.18 -18.62
CA TYR A 150 -38.63 6.15 -17.23
C TYR A 150 -38.79 4.75 -16.61
N VAL A 151 -39.82 4.02 -17.02
CA VAL A 151 -39.99 2.60 -16.66
C VAL A 151 -38.89 1.77 -17.30
N GLY A 152 -38.66 1.96 -18.60
CA GLY A 152 -37.57 1.31 -19.33
C GLY A 152 -36.21 1.58 -18.69
N SER A 153 -35.89 2.85 -18.40
CA SER A 153 -34.62 3.24 -17.75
C SER A 153 -34.44 2.63 -16.36
N SER A 154 -35.50 2.61 -15.54
CA SER A 154 -35.45 1.96 -14.22
C SER A 154 -35.25 0.44 -14.32
N LEU A 155 -35.86 -0.20 -15.32
CA LEU A 155 -35.68 -1.63 -15.59
C LEU A 155 -34.27 -1.96 -16.09
N LEU A 156 -33.69 -1.11 -16.94
CA LEU A 156 -32.29 -1.23 -17.37
C LEU A 156 -31.34 -1.18 -16.17
N ASN A 157 -31.51 -0.19 -15.29
CA ASN A 157 -30.71 -0.08 -14.07
C ASN A 157 -30.83 -1.31 -13.17
N PHE A 158 -32.03 -1.90 -13.06
CA PHE A 158 -32.21 -3.18 -12.37
C PHE A 158 -31.36 -4.29 -13.00
N TYR A 159 -31.49 -4.53 -14.31
CA TYR A 159 -30.75 -5.60 -14.98
C TYR A 159 -29.22 -5.40 -14.96
N CYS A 160 -28.74 -4.16 -15.18
CA CYS A 160 -27.33 -3.83 -15.09
C CYS A 160 -26.77 -4.09 -13.68
N LYS A 161 -27.47 -3.67 -12.61
CA LYS A 161 -27.05 -3.95 -11.23
C LYS A 161 -27.06 -5.44 -10.87
N MET A 162 -27.89 -6.25 -11.54
CA MET A 162 -27.90 -7.70 -11.36
C MET A 162 -26.82 -8.42 -12.18
N GLY A 163 -25.99 -7.69 -12.94
CA GLY A 163 -24.99 -8.25 -13.85
C GLY A 163 -25.57 -8.85 -15.14
N LEU A 164 -26.86 -8.64 -15.42
CA LEU A 164 -27.58 -9.21 -16.56
C LEU A 164 -27.65 -8.23 -17.74
N VAL A 165 -26.49 -7.74 -18.18
CA VAL A 165 -26.41 -6.71 -19.22
C VAL A 165 -26.97 -7.13 -20.58
N LEU A 166 -26.96 -8.42 -20.91
CA LEU A 166 -27.58 -8.92 -22.14
C LEU A 166 -29.11 -8.82 -22.11
N ASP A 167 -29.73 -9.02 -20.95
CA ASP A 167 -31.17 -8.81 -20.79
C ASP A 167 -31.50 -7.32 -20.73
N ALA A 168 -30.63 -6.51 -20.11
CA ALA A 168 -30.71 -5.05 -20.22
C ALA A 168 -30.66 -4.60 -21.69
N ARG A 169 -29.78 -5.20 -22.50
CA ARG A 169 -29.68 -4.88 -23.93
C ARG A 169 -30.96 -5.17 -24.70
N LYS A 170 -31.60 -6.32 -24.46
CA LYS A 170 -32.91 -6.64 -25.07
C LYS A 170 -33.98 -5.61 -24.70
N VAL A 171 -34.02 -5.20 -23.43
CA VAL A 171 -34.94 -4.14 -22.98
C VAL A 171 -34.63 -2.84 -23.71
N PHE A 172 -33.36 -2.46 -23.81
CA PHE A 172 -32.91 -1.24 -24.48
C PHE A 172 -33.27 -1.21 -25.97
N ASP A 173 -33.06 -2.32 -26.69
CA ASP A 173 -33.34 -2.43 -28.12
C ASP A 173 -34.85 -2.37 -28.41
N THR A 174 -35.70 -2.80 -27.46
CA THR A 174 -37.17 -2.76 -27.57
C THR A 174 -37.81 -1.44 -27.12
N MET A 175 -37.03 -0.53 -26.53
CA MET A 175 -37.55 0.79 -26.11
C MET A 175 -37.91 1.65 -27.34
N PRO A 176 -39.13 2.22 -27.39
CA PRO A 176 -39.56 3.06 -28.52
C PRO A 176 -38.90 4.44 -28.52
N VAL A 177 -38.57 4.96 -27.34
CA VAL A 177 -37.87 6.22 -27.13
C VAL A 177 -36.78 5.97 -26.10
N ARG A 178 -35.57 6.42 -26.40
CA ARG A 178 -34.42 6.40 -25.51
C ARG A 178 -34.12 7.83 -25.10
N ASN A 179 -33.63 7.99 -23.87
CA ASN A 179 -33.14 9.25 -23.36
C ASN A 179 -31.72 9.08 -22.80
N GLU A 180 -31.13 10.20 -22.40
CA GLU A 180 -29.79 10.27 -21.82
C GLU A 180 -29.55 9.27 -20.67
N VAL A 181 -30.57 9.07 -19.83
CA VAL A 181 -30.52 8.13 -18.69
C VAL A 181 -30.48 6.69 -19.18
N SER A 182 -31.27 6.31 -20.18
CA SER A 182 -31.25 4.96 -20.73
C SER A 182 -29.92 4.61 -21.41
N TRP A 183 -29.32 5.54 -22.17
CA TRP A 183 -28.00 5.37 -22.79
C TRP A 183 -26.89 5.24 -21.75
N SER A 184 -26.79 6.19 -20.82
CA SER A 184 -25.77 6.19 -19.77
C SER A 184 -25.86 4.95 -18.87
N THR A 185 -27.07 4.50 -18.53
CA THR A 185 -27.28 3.31 -17.69
C THR A 185 -26.74 2.05 -18.34
N VAL A 186 -27.02 1.83 -19.63
CA VAL A 186 -26.57 0.61 -20.33
C VAL A 186 -25.08 0.66 -20.60
N ILE A 187 -24.54 1.80 -21.03
CA ILE A 187 -23.08 1.99 -21.24
C ILE A 187 -22.33 1.78 -19.92
N SER A 188 -22.81 2.36 -18.81
CA SER A 188 -22.23 2.15 -17.49
C SER A 188 -22.36 0.70 -17.02
N GLY A 189 -23.44 0.01 -17.38
CA GLY A 189 -23.61 -1.42 -17.12
C GLY A 189 -22.54 -2.26 -17.81
N TYR A 190 -22.31 -2.04 -19.10
CA TYR A 190 -21.23 -2.70 -19.85
C TYR A 190 -19.85 -2.33 -19.29
N ALA A 191 -19.62 -1.05 -18.96
CA ALA A 191 -18.39 -0.58 -18.32
C ALA A 191 -18.09 -1.31 -17.01
N SER A 192 -19.12 -1.52 -16.16
CA SER A 192 -18.98 -2.19 -14.87
C SER A 192 -18.67 -3.69 -14.97
N LEU A 193 -18.92 -4.31 -16.12
CA LEU A 193 -18.60 -5.71 -16.41
C LEU A 193 -17.40 -5.86 -17.36
N GLU A 194 -16.62 -4.80 -17.56
CA GLU A 194 -15.44 -4.77 -18.43
C GLU A 194 -15.72 -5.12 -19.91
N MET A 195 -16.97 -4.94 -20.37
CA MET A 195 -17.39 -5.15 -21.76
C MET A 195 -17.21 -3.86 -22.57
N VAL A 196 -15.95 -3.49 -22.80
CA VAL A 196 -15.57 -2.17 -23.33
C VAL A 196 -16.03 -1.99 -24.79
N HIS A 197 -15.93 -3.04 -25.62
CA HIS A 197 -16.30 -2.95 -27.03
C HIS A 197 -17.78 -2.63 -27.22
N GLU A 198 -18.66 -3.28 -26.48
CA GLU A 198 -20.10 -3.06 -26.50
C GLU A 198 -20.47 -1.67 -25.95
N ALA A 199 -19.76 -1.19 -24.93
CA ALA A 199 -19.94 0.15 -24.38
C ALA A 199 -19.58 1.23 -25.42
N VAL A 200 -18.47 1.05 -26.14
CA VAL A 200 -18.01 1.99 -27.18
C VAL A 200 -18.89 1.91 -28.44
N GLU A 201 -19.35 0.72 -28.81
CA GLU A 201 -20.28 0.54 -29.93
C GLU A 201 -21.60 1.28 -29.68
N LEU A 202 -22.18 1.13 -28.48
CA LEU A 202 -23.38 1.87 -28.09
C LEU A 202 -23.16 3.38 -28.04
N PHE A 203 -21.99 3.83 -27.57
CA PHE A 203 -21.62 5.24 -27.61
C PHE A 203 -21.55 5.77 -29.05
N GLY A 204 -20.99 4.99 -29.97
CA GLY A 204 -20.97 5.29 -31.40
C GLY A 204 -22.37 5.37 -32.00
N ALA A 205 -23.24 4.39 -31.71
CA ALA A 205 -24.63 4.36 -32.16
C ALA A 205 -25.43 5.58 -31.66
N MET A 206 -25.28 5.95 -30.38
CA MET A 206 -25.93 7.14 -29.83
C MET A 206 -25.55 8.41 -30.59
N ASN A 207 -24.26 8.59 -30.89
CA ASN A 207 -23.78 9.77 -31.63
C ASN A 207 -24.30 9.81 -33.08
N CYS A 208 -24.66 8.66 -33.66
CA CYS A 208 -25.31 8.58 -34.97
C CYS A 208 -26.83 8.86 -34.90
N GLU A 209 -27.51 8.40 -33.83
CA GLU A 209 -28.96 8.52 -33.67
C GLU A 209 -29.45 9.90 -33.16
N GLU A 210 -28.76 10.52 -32.19
CA GLU A 210 -29.27 11.72 -31.47
C GLU A 210 -28.69 13.07 -31.96
N GLY A 211 -27.79 13.09 -32.94
CA GLY A 211 -27.22 14.35 -33.46
C GLY A 211 -26.39 15.16 -32.44
N GLU A 212 -26.36 16.49 -32.57
CA GLU A 212 -25.49 17.42 -31.80
C GLU A 212 -25.78 17.53 -30.29
N VAL A 213 -26.62 16.67 -29.71
CA VAL A 213 -26.92 16.75 -28.28
C VAL A 213 -25.67 16.43 -27.44
N VAL A 214 -25.44 17.29 -26.45
CA VAL A 214 -24.30 17.31 -25.55
C VAL A 214 -24.71 16.58 -24.27
N ASN A 215 -24.23 15.35 -24.05
CA ASN A 215 -24.62 14.55 -22.90
C ASN A 215 -23.41 14.18 -22.03
N GLU A 216 -23.19 14.95 -20.96
CA GLU A 216 -22.08 14.75 -20.03
C GLU A 216 -22.09 13.35 -19.38
N PHE A 217 -23.26 12.81 -19.03
CA PHE A 217 -23.38 11.56 -18.31
C PHE A 217 -22.93 10.38 -19.16
N VAL A 218 -23.32 10.35 -20.45
CA VAL A 218 -22.88 9.30 -21.37
C VAL A 218 -21.36 9.35 -21.61
N PHE A 219 -20.77 10.54 -21.72
CA PHE A 219 -19.31 10.69 -21.80
C PHE A 219 -18.62 10.14 -20.56
N THR A 220 -19.11 10.46 -19.36
CA THR A 220 -18.54 9.91 -18.12
C THR A 220 -18.68 8.38 -18.05
N SER A 221 -19.81 7.83 -18.50
CA SER A 221 -20.04 6.38 -18.54
C SER A 221 -19.09 5.67 -19.49
N VAL A 222 -18.90 6.15 -20.73
CA VAL A 222 -17.99 5.50 -21.68
C VAL A 222 -16.53 5.64 -21.23
N LEU A 223 -16.12 6.79 -20.70
CA LEU A 223 -14.76 7.00 -20.19
C LEU A 223 -14.43 6.08 -19.00
N SER A 224 -15.43 5.74 -18.17
CA SER A 224 -15.24 4.78 -17.09
C SER A 224 -14.88 3.37 -17.56
N ALA A 225 -15.30 2.98 -18.77
CA ALA A 225 -14.94 1.72 -19.41
C ALA A 225 -13.50 1.72 -19.96
N LEU A 226 -12.97 2.90 -20.28
CA LEU A 226 -11.70 3.09 -21.01
C LEU A 226 -10.49 3.28 -20.09
N THR A 227 -10.56 2.80 -18.85
CA THR A 227 -9.53 3.06 -17.83
C THR A 227 -8.31 2.14 -17.91
N ARG A 228 -8.33 1.13 -18.80
CA ARG A 228 -7.20 0.21 -19.05
C ARG A 228 -6.30 0.78 -20.15
N GLY A 229 -4.98 0.60 -20.03
CA GLY A 229 -3.99 1.16 -20.95
C GLY A 229 -4.20 0.77 -22.42
N GLU A 230 -4.73 -0.43 -22.68
CA GLU A 230 -5.02 -0.93 -24.03
C GLU A 230 -6.07 -0.10 -24.79
N PHE A 231 -6.93 0.64 -24.09
CA PHE A 231 -8.01 1.45 -24.70
C PHE A 231 -7.71 2.94 -24.72
N VAL A 232 -6.49 3.36 -24.38
CA VAL A 232 -6.12 4.78 -24.28
C VAL A 232 -6.34 5.54 -25.59
N ASP A 233 -6.14 4.89 -26.74
CA ASP A 233 -6.34 5.52 -28.06
C ASP A 233 -7.82 5.76 -28.36
N ILE A 234 -8.71 4.87 -27.93
CA ILE A 234 -10.16 5.10 -27.98
C ILE A 234 -10.51 6.24 -27.01
N GLY A 235 -9.91 6.26 -25.81
CA GLY A 235 -10.02 7.37 -24.85
C GLY A 235 -9.64 8.72 -25.44
N ARG A 236 -8.56 8.80 -26.22
CA ARG A 236 -8.13 10.01 -26.95
C ARG A 236 -9.14 10.45 -28.02
N GLN A 237 -9.77 9.51 -28.71
CA GLN A 237 -10.85 9.83 -29.66
C GLN A 237 -12.07 10.42 -28.96
N VAL A 238 -12.50 9.80 -27.84
CA VAL A 238 -13.60 10.32 -27.01
C VAL A 238 -13.25 11.70 -26.43
N HIS A 239 -12.01 11.91 -25.97
CA HIS A 239 -11.54 13.21 -25.49
C HIS A 239 -11.60 14.27 -26.60
N SER A 240 -11.10 13.95 -27.79
CA SER A 240 -11.15 14.86 -28.96
C SER A 240 -12.59 15.24 -29.31
N LEU A 241 -13.52 14.28 -29.24
CA LEU A 241 -14.94 14.53 -29.42
C LEU A 241 -15.53 15.41 -28.30
N ALA A 242 -15.12 15.21 -27.05
CA ALA A 242 -15.53 16.04 -25.93
C ALA A 242 -15.07 17.50 -26.11
N ILE A 243 -13.85 17.72 -26.61
CA ILE A 243 -13.35 19.05 -26.98
C ILE A 243 -14.21 19.66 -28.08
N LYS A 244 -14.45 18.92 -29.17
CA LYS A 244 -15.28 19.38 -30.30
C LYS A 244 -16.70 19.76 -29.87
N LYS A 245 -17.27 19.05 -28.89
CA LYS A 245 -18.60 19.32 -28.31
C LYS A 245 -18.60 20.35 -27.17
N GLY A 246 -17.45 20.95 -26.82
CA GLY A 246 -17.35 21.95 -25.74
C GLY A 246 -17.52 21.41 -24.32
N LEU A 247 -17.46 20.08 -24.15
CA LEU A 247 -17.72 19.39 -22.88
C LEU A 247 -16.58 19.46 -21.86
N LEU A 248 -15.38 19.89 -22.28
CA LEU A 248 -14.22 19.96 -21.38
C LEU A 248 -14.39 20.99 -20.25
N SER A 249 -15.29 21.97 -20.43
CA SER A 249 -15.67 22.94 -19.39
C SER A 249 -16.51 22.32 -18.27
N VAL A 250 -17.13 21.16 -18.53
CA VAL A 250 -18.00 20.45 -17.59
C VAL A 250 -17.14 19.62 -16.62
N ILE A 251 -17.30 19.89 -15.32
CA ILE A 251 -16.46 19.31 -14.26
C ILE A 251 -16.53 17.77 -14.25
N SER A 252 -17.72 17.19 -14.49
CA SER A 252 -17.94 15.74 -14.51
C SER A 252 -17.11 15.06 -15.62
N VAL A 253 -17.13 15.61 -16.84
CA VAL A 253 -16.38 15.12 -17.99
C VAL A 253 -14.87 15.31 -17.79
N GLY A 254 -14.45 16.48 -17.30
CA GLY A 254 -13.05 16.75 -16.99
C GLY A 254 -12.48 15.78 -15.95
N ASN A 255 -13.24 15.48 -14.89
CA ASN A 255 -12.88 14.49 -13.88
C ASN A 255 -12.75 13.07 -14.46
N ALA A 256 -13.71 12.67 -15.31
CA ALA A 256 -13.69 11.36 -15.95
C ALA A 256 -12.49 11.21 -16.90
N LEU A 257 -12.15 12.24 -17.68
CA LEU A 257 -10.98 12.23 -18.57
C LEU A 257 -9.67 12.14 -17.81
N VAL A 258 -9.49 12.97 -16.77
CA VAL A 258 -8.29 12.95 -15.92
C VAL A 258 -8.13 11.57 -15.26
N THR A 259 -9.22 11.02 -14.73
CA THR A 259 -9.21 9.68 -14.10
C THR A 259 -8.90 8.58 -15.11
N MET A 260 -9.44 8.67 -16.32
CA MET A 260 -9.17 7.72 -17.41
C MET A 260 -7.69 7.73 -17.77
N TYR A 261 -7.11 8.89 -18.09
CA TYR A 261 -5.70 8.98 -18.46
C TYR A 261 -4.76 8.57 -17.31
N ALA A 262 -5.09 8.94 -16.07
CA ALA A 262 -4.29 8.55 -14.91
C ALA A 262 -4.28 7.02 -14.74
N LYS A 263 -5.43 6.35 -14.87
CA LYS A 263 -5.53 4.88 -14.79
C LYS A 263 -4.93 4.15 -15.99
N CYS A 264 -4.94 4.75 -17.18
CA CYS A 264 -4.23 4.22 -18.35
C CYS A 264 -2.70 4.33 -18.24
N GLY A 265 -2.17 5.01 -17.22
CA GLY A 265 -0.73 5.22 -17.02
C GLY A 265 -0.14 6.38 -17.85
N THR A 266 -0.95 7.11 -18.61
CA THR A 266 -0.50 8.25 -19.43
C THR A 266 -0.65 9.56 -18.67
N LEU A 267 0.18 9.75 -17.63
CA LEU A 267 0.05 10.89 -16.71
C LEU A 267 0.32 12.26 -17.34
N ASP A 268 1.09 12.32 -18.43
CA ASP A 268 1.28 13.57 -19.19
C ASP A 268 -0.02 14.02 -19.87
N ASP A 269 -0.78 13.08 -20.47
CA ASP A 269 -2.11 13.36 -21.03
C ASP A 269 -3.10 13.75 -19.93
N ALA A 270 -3.03 13.09 -18.77
CA ALA A 270 -3.83 13.43 -17.60
C ALA A 270 -3.53 14.86 -17.11
N LEU A 271 -2.25 15.22 -17.01
CA LEU A 271 -1.80 16.54 -16.54
C LEU A 271 -2.16 17.66 -17.54
N ARG A 272 -1.99 17.41 -18.84
CA ARG A 272 -2.47 18.34 -19.89
C ARG A 272 -3.97 18.59 -19.75
N THR A 273 -4.75 17.51 -19.64
CA THR A 273 -6.20 17.60 -19.47
C THR A 273 -6.56 18.32 -18.18
N PHE A 274 -5.86 18.03 -17.08
CA PHE A 274 -6.05 18.68 -15.80
C PHE A 274 -5.91 20.20 -15.88
N TYR A 275 -4.87 20.71 -16.56
CA TYR A 275 -4.70 22.16 -16.74
C TYR A 275 -5.75 22.78 -17.68
N LEU A 276 -6.19 22.06 -18.71
CA LEU A 276 -7.23 22.51 -19.64
C LEU A 276 -8.64 22.48 -19.05
N CYS A 277 -8.91 21.59 -18.10
CA CYS A 277 -10.18 21.54 -17.37
C CYS A 277 -10.39 22.85 -16.60
N GLY A 278 -11.66 23.31 -16.58
CA GLY A 278 -12.08 24.52 -15.87
C GLY A 278 -11.90 24.45 -14.35
N LYS A 279 -12.99 24.58 -13.59
CA LYS A 279 -12.91 24.55 -12.12
C LYS A 279 -12.60 23.12 -11.62
N LYS A 280 -11.43 22.96 -11.01
CA LYS A 280 -10.98 21.69 -10.40
C LYS A 280 -11.62 21.52 -9.02
N ASN A 281 -12.09 20.31 -8.72
CA ASN A 281 -12.62 19.96 -7.40
C ASN A 281 -11.75 18.87 -6.76
N SER A 282 -12.11 18.46 -5.54
CA SER A 282 -11.35 17.46 -4.78
C SER A 282 -11.12 16.16 -5.57
N ILE A 283 -12.08 15.74 -6.42
CA ILE A 283 -11.97 14.55 -7.25
C ILE A 283 -10.89 14.73 -8.34
N THR A 284 -10.87 15.88 -9.04
CA THR A 284 -9.86 16.15 -10.08
C THR A 284 -8.44 16.10 -9.51
N TRP A 285 -8.23 16.73 -8.35
CA TRP A 285 -6.94 16.74 -7.66
C TRP A 285 -6.56 15.35 -7.13
N SER A 286 -7.52 14.64 -6.52
CA SER A 286 -7.30 13.29 -6.01
C SER A 286 -6.78 12.36 -7.10
N ALA A 287 -7.43 12.35 -8.27
CA ALA A 287 -7.04 11.50 -9.39
C ALA A 287 -5.59 11.75 -9.85
N MET A 288 -5.15 13.02 -9.89
CA MET A 288 -3.78 13.37 -10.27
C MET A 288 -2.77 12.97 -9.20
N VAL A 289 -3.04 13.31 -7.92
CA VAL A 289 -2.15 12.98 -6.80
C VAL A 289 -1.98 11.48 -6.66
N THR A 290 -3.08 10.71 -6.66
CA THR A 290 -3.02 9.25 -6.57
C THR A 290 -2.37 8.63 -7.81
N GLY A 291 -2.62 9.18 -8.99
CA GLY A 291 -2.03 8.70 -10.24
C GLY A 291 -0.50 8.82 -10.25
N TYR A 292 0.04 9.98 -9.85
CA TYR A 292 1.49 10.18 -9.75
C TYR A 292 2.14 9.37 -8.62
N ALA A 293 1.45 9.23 -7.48
CA ALA A 293 1.93 8.36 -6.40
C ALA A 293 2.02 6.89 -6.86
N GLN A 294 0.99 6.37 -7.54
CA GLN A 294 0.96 4.99 -8.04
C GLN A 294 1.98 4.72 -9.16
N SER A 295 2.37 5.73 -9.92
CA SER A 295 3.41 5.58 -10.96
C SER A 295 4.84 5.70 -10.40
N GLY A 296 5.00 5.95 -9.09
CA GLY A 296 6.31 6.13 -8.44
C GLY A 296 6.93 7.51 -8.61
N ASP A 297 6.22 8.50 -9.17
CA ASP A 297 6.69 9.89 -9.24
C ASP A 297 6.13 10.68 -8.05
N SER A 298 6.58 10.26 -6.87
CA SER A 298 6.12 10.74 -5.57
C SER A 298 6.38 12.24 -5.37
N ASP A 299 7.47 12.77 -5.91
CA ASP A 299 7.77 14.20 -5.91
C ASP A 299 6.68 15.04 -6.57
N LYS A 300 6.22 14.64 -7.78
CA LYS A 300 5.12 15.35 -8.45
C LYS A 300 3.81 15.19 -7.69
N ALA A 301 3.54 14.04 -7.08
CA ALA A 301 2.35 13.84 -6.25
C ALA A 301 2.31 14.83 -5.07
N LEU A 302 3.43 15.01 -4.35
CA LEU A 302 3.54 15.96 -3.25
C LEU A 302 3.40 17.43 -3.73
N ARG A 303 4.00 17.78 -4.88
CA ARG A 303 3.84 19.12 -5.48
C ARG A 303 2.39 19.43 -5.87
N LEU A 304 1.69 18.49 -6.48
CA LEU A 304 0.28 18.66 -6.83
C LEU A 304 -0.61 18.79 -5.59
N PHE A 305 -0.28 18.07 -4.51
CA PHE A 305 -0.98 18.25 -3.23
C PHE A 305 -0.72 19.63 -2.61
N TYR A 306 0.51 20.14 -2.70
CA TYR A 306 0.83 21.51 -2.31
C TYR A 306 -0.01 22.54 -3.08
N ASP A 307 -0.11 22.40 -4.41
CA ASP A 307 -0.91 23.28 -5.27
C ASP A 307 -2.42 23.17 -4.97
N MET A 308 -2.91 21.97 -4.66
CA MET A 308 -4.29 21.74 -4.22
C MET A 308 -4.61 22.54 -2.96
N HIS A 309 -3.70 22.51 -1.98
CA HIS A 309 -3.85 23.24 -0.72
C HIS A 309 -3.80 24.76 -0.93
N HIS A 310 -2.88 25.25 -1.78
CA HIS A 310 -2.80 26.68 -2.15
C HIS A 310 -4.04 27.16 -2.90
N SER A 311 -4.71 26.26 -3.63
CA SER A 311 -5.98 26.52 -4.30
C SER A 311 -7.19 26.52 -3.35
N GLY A 312 -6.99 26.28 -2.05
CA GLY A 312 -8.05 26.23 -1.05
C GLY A 312 -8.99 25.02 -1.18
N VAL A 313 -8.57 23.97 -1.90
CA VAL A 313 -9.37 22.75 -2.08
C VAL A 313 -9.01 21.75 -1.01
N MET A 314 -10.02 21.30 -0.25
CA MET A 314 -9.82 20.31 0.82
C MET A 314 -9.56 18.91 0.23
N PRO A 315 -8.53 18.19 0.73
CA PRO A 315 -8.27 16.83 0.31
C PRO A 315 -9.36 15.88 0.76
N SER A 316 -9.60 14.85 -0.05
CA SER A 316 -10.41 13.71 0.33
C SER A 316 -9.56 12.66 1.02
N GLU A 317 -10.20 11.64 1.61
CA GLU A 317 -9.51 10.45 2.15
C GLU A 317 -8.58 9.80 1.12
N PHE A 318 -9.00 9.72 -0.15
CA PHE A 318 -8.19 9.16 -1.24
C PHE A 318 -6.99 10.04 -1.60
N THR A 319 -7.15 11.37 -1.53
CA THR A 319 -6.01 12.29 -1.70
C THR A 319 -4.96 12.02 -0.63
N LEU A 320 -5.38 11.93 0.63
CA LEU A 320 -4.46 11.71 1.75
C LEU A 320 -3.73 10.38 1.62
N VAL A 321 -4.41 9.29 1.26
CA VAL A 321 -3.78 8.00 0.98
C VAL A 321 -2.71 8.13 -0.12
N GLY A 322 -3.03 8.82 -1.22
CA GLY A 322 -2.05 9.06 -2.29
C GLY A 322 -0.82 9.83 -1.82
N VAL A 323 -0.99 10.87 -1.00
CA VAL A 323 0.12 11.66 -0.44
C VAL A 323 0.93 10.85 0.57
N ILE A 324 0.27 10.08 1.44
CA ILE A 324 0.95 9.24 2.44
C ILE A 324 1.77 8.16 1.75
N ASN A 325 1.26 7.55 0.68
CA ASN A 325 2.02 6.60 -0.14
C ASN A 325 3.22 7.28 -0.82
N ALA A 326 3.05 8.49 -1.35
CA ALA A 326 4.17 9.25 -1.89
C ALA A 326 5.26 9.54 -0.83
N CYS A 327 4.87 9.85 0.42
CA CYS A 327 5.82 9.97 1.54
C CYS A 327 6.48 8.63 1.89
N SER A 328 5.72 7.52 1.84
CA SER A 328 6.21 6.15 2.08
C SER A 328 7.32 5.79 1.09
N ASP A 329 7.11 6.07 -0.19
CA ASP A 329 8.05 5.72 -1.26
C ASP A 329 9.30 6.60 -1.28
N LEU A 330 9.22 7.84 -0.79
CA LEU A 330 10.37 8.74 -0.62
C LEU A 330 11.08 8.58 0.73
N CYS A 331 10.59 7.70 1.61
CA CYS A 331 11.01 7.60 3.01
C CYS A 331 10.99 8.97 3.76
N ALA A 332 10.02 9.83 3.41
CA ALA A 332 9.90 11.21 3.88
C ALA A 332 9.14 11.27 5.22
N ILE A 333 9.81 10.86 6.31
CA ILE A 333 9.17 10.71 7.64
C ILE A 333 8.63 12.03 8.22
N ALA A 334 9.26 13.17 7.94
CA ALA A 334 8.85 14.45 8.49
C ALA A 334 7.52 14.90 7.86
N GLU A 335 7.43 14.82 6.54
CA GLU A 335 6.25 15.07 5.73
C GLU A 335 5.15 14.05 6.09
N GLY A 336 5.49 12.77 6.22
CA GLY A 336 4.56 11.72 6.66
C GLY A 336 3.92 12.03 8.02
N LYS A 337 4.70 12.50 9.01
CA LYS A 337 4.18 12.93 10.33
C LYS A 337 3.28 14.17 10.22
N GLN A 338 3.60 15.12 9.34
CA GLN A 338 2.72 16.26 9.08
C GLN A 338 1.38 15.81 8.47
N MET A 339 1.42 14.86 7.53
CA MET A 339 0.24 14.31 6.89
C MET A 339 -0.64 13.51 7.85
N HIS A 340 -0.04 12.74 8.77
CA HIS A 340 -0.77 12.09 9.86
C HIS A 340 -1.45 13.13 10.77
N GLY A 341 -0.73 14.17 11.21
CA GLY A 341 -1.36 15.24 12.00
C GLY A 341 -2.48 15.96 11.25
N TYR A 342 -2.36 16.10 9.93
CA TYR A 342 -3.38 16.71 9.10
C TYR A 342 -4.60 15.81 8.91
N SER A 343 -4.44 14.49 8.73
CA SER A 343 -5.56 13.56 8.60
C SER A 343 -6.46 13.55 9.85
N VAL A 344 -5.84 13.61 11.04
CA VAL A 344 -6.57 13.76 12.32
C VAL A 344 -7.34 15.08 12.39
N LYS A 345 -6.74 16.19 11.95
CA LYS A 345 -7.44 17.50 11.92
C LYS A 345 -8.65 17.51 10.99
N LEU A 346 -8.66 16.67 9.97
CA LEU A 346 -9.75 16.56 9.00
C LEU A 346 -10.84 15.55 9.42
N GLY A 347 -10.65 14.80 10.51
CA GLY A 347 -11.62 13.81 10.99
C GLY A 347 -11.49 12.44 10.30
N TYR A 348 -10.31 12.11 9.75
CA TYR A 348 -10.06 10.84 9.06
C TYR A 348 -9.32 9.80 9.92
N GLU A 349 -9.21 10.02 11.23
CA GLU A 349 -8.43 9.18 12.15
C GLU A 349 -8.95 7.74 12.30
N LEU A 350 -10.24 7.50 12.05
CA LEU A 350 -10.85 6.17 12.11
C LEU A 350 -11.03 5.51 10.73
N GLN A 351 -10.60 6.16 9.64
CA GLN A 351 -10.74 5.58 8.31
C GLN A 351 -9.65 4.53 8.08
N LEU A 352 -10.05 3.26 7.97
CA LEU A 352 -9.15 2.10 7.83
C LEU A 352 -8.15 2.26 6.68
N TYR A 353 -8.56 2.83 5.54
CA TYR A 353 -7.67 3.04 4.40
C TYR A 353 -6.54 4.04 4.70
N VAL A 354 -6.86 5.11 5.44
CA VAL A 354 -5.87 6.12 5.85
C VAL A 354 -4.93 5.52 6.89
N LEU A 355 -5.47 4.77 7.86
CA LEU A 355 -4.68 4.12 8.89
C LEU A 355 -3.73 3.06 8.31
N SER A 356 -4.21 2.25 7.35
CA SER A 356 -3.38 1.27 6.64
C SER A 356 -2.23 1.94 5.87
N ALA A 357 -2.51 3.04 5.15
CA ALA A 357 -1.47 3.82 4.46
C ALA A 357 -0.46 4.42 5.44
N LEU A 358 -0.90 4.88 6.62
CA LEU A 358 0.00 5.40 7.67
C LEU A 358 0.91 4.31 8.23
N VAL A 359 0.40 3.09 8.47
CA VAL A 359 1.21 1.96 8.94
C VAL A 359 2.28 1.61 7.91
N ASP A 360 1.91 1.51 6.62
CA ASP A 360 2.88 1.28 5.54
C ASP A 360 3.95 2.38 5.48
N MET A 361 3.53 3.65 5.56
CA MET A 361 4.44 4.80 5.53
C MET A 361 5.42 4.79 6.70
N TYR A 362 4.94 4.61 7.93
CA TYR A 362 5.83 4.54 9.10
C TYR A 362 6.80 3.35 9.02
N ALA A 363 6.32 2.21 8.53
CA ALA A 363 7.12 1.00 8.35
C ALA A 363 8.26 1.22 7.33
N LYS A 364 7.95 1.73 6.13
CA LYS A 364 8.96 2.00 5.09
C LYS A 364 9.93 3.12 5.48
N CYS A 365 9.46 4.11 6.24
CA CYS A 365 10.31 5.20 6.75
C CYS A 365 11.19 4.82 7.95
N GLY A 366 11.20 3.55 8.38
CA GLY A 366 12.02 3.06 9.49
C GLY A 366 11.48 3.35 10.90
N SER A 367 10.28 3.94 11.02
CA SER A 367 9.65 4.24 12.32
C SER A 367 8.76 3.07 12.77
N ILE A 368 9.36 1.90 12.95
CA ILE A 368 8.62 0.63 13.12
C ILE A 368 7.73 0.62 14.38
N GLU A 369 8.17 1.27 15.45
CA GLU A 369 7.38 1.40 16.69
C GLU A 369 6.10 2.22 16.49
N ASP A 370 6.12 3.24 15.64
CA ASP A 370 4.93 4.03 15.33
C ASP A 370 3.99 3.27 14.39
N ALA A 371 4.55 2.50 13.43
CA ALA A 371 3.78 1.60 12.59
C ALA A 371 3.05 0.54 13.44
N ARG A 372 3.74 -0.05 14.42
CA ARG A 372 3.18 -1.03 15.36
C ARG A 372 2.02 -0.46 16.17
N LYS A 373 2.15 0.75 16.73
CA LYS A 373 1.06 1.41 17.47
C LYS A 373 -0.19 1.61 16.60
N GLY A 374 0.00 2.00 15.33
CA GLY A 374 -1.10 2.14 14.38
C GLY A 374 -1.76 0.80 14.05
N PHE A 375 -0.97 -0.26 13.91
CA PHE A 375 -1.46 -1.62 13.69
C PHE A 375 -2.27 -2.16 14.87
N GLU A 376 -1.79 -1.98 16.10
CA GLU A 376 -2.47 -2.44 17.33
C GLU A 376 -3.81 -1.74 17.58
N TYR A 377 -4.06 -0.59 16.94
CA TYR A 377 -5.35 0.10 16.99
C TYR A 377 -6.43 -0.56 16.11
N ILE A 378 -6.04 -1.45 15.19
CA ILE A 378 -6.95 -2.10 14.25
C ILE A 378 -7.38 -3.47 14.80
N GLU A 379 -8.67 -3.62 15.11
CA GLU A 379 -9.22 -4.87 15.67
C GLU A 379 -9.23 -6.03 14.67
N GLN A 380 -9.39 -5.74 13.37
CA GLN A 380 -9.46 -6.77 12.31
C GLN A 380 -8.57 -6.37 11.12
N PRO A 381 -7.24 -6.57 11.23
CA PRO A 381 -6.31 -6.28 10.14
C PRO A 381 -6.57 -7.22 8.96
N ASP A 382 -6.60 -6.67 7.75
CA ASP A 382 -6.68 -7.47 6.53
C ASP A 382 -5.29 -8.02 6.12
N VAL A 383 -5.27 -8.90 5.11
CA VAL A 383 -4.04 -9.52 4.60
C VAL A 383 -3.01 -8.48 4.15
N VAL A 384 -3.48 -7.36 3.58
CA VAL A 384 -2.61 -6.28 3.07
C VAL A 384 -1.86 -5.63 4.22
N LEU A 385 -2.58 -5.25 5.29
CA LEU A 385 -1.99 -4.62 6.46
C LEU A 385 -1.03 -5.55 7.21
N TRP A 386 -1.39 -6.83 7.37
CA TRP A 386 -0.48 -7.86 7.91
C TRP A 386 0.80 -7.97 7.07
N THR A 387 0.66 -7.97 5.75
CA THR A 387 1.80 -8.04 4.83
C THR A 387 2.69 -6.81 4.96
N SER A 388 2.11 -5.60 5.02
CA SER A 388 2.86 -4.34 5.18
C SER A 388 3.65 -4.32 6.48
N ILE A 389 3.05 -4.69 7.62
CA ILE A 389 3.77 -4.66 8.90
C ILE A 389 4.87 -5.73 8.95
N ILE A 390 4.61 -6.97 8.51
CA ILE A 390 5.62 -8.05 8.48
C ILE A 390 6.79 -7.66 7.55
N THR A 391 6.48 -7.10 6.38
CA THR A 391 7.50 -6.65 5.42
C THR A 391 8.28 -5.47 5.97
N GLY A 392 7.62 -4.53 6.66
CA GLY A 392 8.24 -3.41 7.35
C GLY A 392 9.26 -3.84 8.40
N TYR A 393 8.91 -4.79 9.26
CA TYR A 393 9.84 -5.38 10.23
C TYR A 393 11.04 -6.04 9.55
N ALA A 394 10.80 -6.84 8.50
CA ALA A 394 11.86 -7.52 7.74
C ALA A 394 12.75 -6.55 6.92
N GLN A 395 12.25 -5.38 6.54
CA GLN A 395 13.03 -4.34 5.85
C GLN A 395 13.90 -3.55 6.83
N ASN A 396 13.40 -3.31 8.04
CA ASN A 396 14.13 -2.59 9.09
C ASN A 396 15.11 -3.48 9.89
N GLY A 397 15.27 -4.75 9.50
CA GLY A 397 16.23 -5.67 10.11
C GLY A 397 15.73 -6.40 11.36
N ASP A 398 14.50 -6.12 11.83
CA ASP A 398 13.87 -6.87 12.92
C ASP A 398 13.19 -8.14 12.37
N PHE A 399 14.03 -9.12 12.04
CA PHE A 399 13.61 -10.39 11.45
C PHE A 399 12.84 -11.26 12.45
N GLU A 400 13.15 -11.19 13.75
CA GLU A 400 12.42 -11.93 14.79
C GLU A 400 11.01 -11.38 14.97
N GLY A 401 10.86 -10.05 15.06
CA GLY A 401 9.57 -9.38 15.10
C GLY A 401 8.70 -9.73 13.89
N ALA A 402 9.28 -9.79 12.69
CA ALA A 402 8.57 -10.22 11.48
C ALA A 402 8.03 -11.67 11.59
N LEU A 403 8.82 -12.61 12.12
CA LEU A 403 8.39 -14.00 12.33
C LEU A 403 7.30 -14.11 13.40
N ASN A 404 7.39 -13.33 14.47
CA ASN A 404 6.38 -13.26 15.52
C ASN A 404 5.05 -12.70 14.99
N LEU A 405 5.09 -11.63 14.20
CA LEU A 405 3.90 -11.08 13.54
C LEU A 405 3.26 -12.07 12.58
N TYR A 406 4.06 -12.82 11.83
CA TYR A 406 3.54 -13.91 11.00
C TYR A 406 2.84 -14.99 11.84
N CYS A 407 3.39 -15.37 12.99
CA CYS A 407 2.70 -16.29 13.92
C CYS A 407 1.36 -15.72 14.41
N ASN A 408 1.29 -14.43 14.73
CA ASN A 408 0.05 -13.77 15.14
C ASN A 408 -0.99 -13.75 14.01
N MET A 409 -0.59 -13.41 12.78
CA MET A 409 -1.45 -13.47 11.59
C MET A 409 -2.10 -14.86 11.42
N GLN A 410 -1.32 -15.91 11.67
CA GLN A 410 -1.79 -17.29 11.60
C GLN A 410 -2.74 -17.65 12.74
N MET A 411 -2.49 -17.14 13.94
CA MET A 411 -3.39 -17.35 15.10
C MET A 411 -4.74 -16.66 14.89
N ASP A 412 -4.77 -15.54 14.18
CA ASP A 412 -5.99 -14.82 13.80
C ASP A 412 -6.73 -15.47 12.61
N GLY A 413 -6.21 -16.59 12.09
CA GLY A 413 -6.81 -17.33 10.98
C GLY A 413 -6.72 -16.61 9.63
N VAL A 414 -5.78 -15.67 9.48
CA VAL A 414 -5.55 -14.93 8.24
C VAL A 414 -4.50 -15.66 7.40
N ASP A 415 -4.89 -16.06 6.19
CA ASP A 415 -3.98 -16.73 5.27
C ASP A 415 -2.96 -15.76 4.64
N PRO A 416 -1.68 -16.13 4.57
CA PRO A 416 -0.63 -15.28 4.03
C PRO A 416 -0.74 -15.20 2.50
N ASN A 417 -0.22 -14.12 1.92
CA ASN A 417 -0.04 -14.02 0.47
C ASN A 417 1.44 -14.27 0.09
N GLU A 418 1.75 -14.22 -1.21
CA GLU A 418 3.11 -14.47 -1.71
C GLU A 418 4.15 -13.50 -1.14
N LEU A 419 3.79 -12.22 -0.98
CA LEU A 419 4.66 -11.19 -0.41
C LEU A 419 4.92 -11.46 1.07
N THR A 420 3.90 -11.86 1.83
CA THR A 420 4.07 -12.28 3.23
C THR A 420 5.09 -13.41 3.33
N MET A 421 4.93 -14.45 2.49
CA MET A 421 5.83 -15.60 2.49
C MET A 421 7.26 -15.23 2.08
N ALA A 422 7.43 -14.36 1.09
CA ALA A 422 8.75 -13.88 0.68
C ALA A 422 9.44 -13.09 1.81
N SER A 423 8.71 -12.21 2.51
CA SER A 423 9.23 -11.45 3.65
C SER A 423 9.63 -12.36 4.83
N VAL A 424 8.81 -13.36 5.14
CA VAL A 424 9.10 -14.36 6.19
C VAL A 424 10.32 -15.21 5.84
N LEU A 425 10.44 -15.67 4.59
CA LEU A 425 11.62 -16.40 4.12
C LEU A 425 12.88 -15.54 4.16
N LYS A 426 12.78 -14.24 3.82
CA LYS A 426 13.88 -13.28 3.98
C LYS A 426 14.32 -13.22 5.44
N SER A 427 13.38 -13.12 6.39
CA SER A 427 13.69 -13.14 7.82
C SER A 427 14.40 -14.43 8.24
N CYS A 428 13.92 -15.60 7.80
CA CYS A 428 14.62 -16.87 8.05
C CYS A 428 16.05 -16.88 7.47
N SER A 429 16.23 -16.34 6.26
CA SER A 429 17.53 -16.28 5.59
C SER A 429 18.53 -15.40 6.33
N SER A 430 18.09 -14.25 6.85
CA SER A 430 18.93 -13.30 7.57
C SER A 430 19.31 -13.79 8.97
N LEU A 431 18.43 -14.57 9.61
CA LEU A 431 18.69 -15.19 10.91
C LEU A 431 19.45 -16.53 10.79
N ALA A 432 19.79 -16.97 9.58
CA ALA A 432 20.33 -18.31 9.30
C ALA A 432 19.48 -19.45 9.92
N ALA A 433 18.16 -19.23 10.02
CA ALA A 433 17.20 -20.10 10.71
C ALA A 433 16.68 -21.21 9.78
N LEU A 434 17.54 -22.20 9.48
CA LEU A 434 17.27 -23.25 8.48
C LEU A 434 16.02 -24.07 8.80
N ASP A 435 15.80 -24.44 10.06
CA ASP A 435 14.68 -25.31 10.44
C ASP A 435 13.33 -24.58 10.33
N GLN A 436 13.28 -23.30 10.73
CA GLN A 436 12.13 -22.43 10.51
C GLN A 436 11.89 -22.24 9.00
N GLY A 437 12.95 -22.03 8.22
CA GLY A 437 12.88 -21.93 6.76
C GLY A 437 12.29 -23.18 6.09
N LYS A 438 12.67 -24.39 6.55
CA LYS A 438 12.08 -25.66 6.09
C LYS A 438 10.59 -25.77 6.44
N GLN A 439 10.18 -25.31 7.63
CA GLN A 439 8.76 -25.26 8.00
C GLN A 439 7.99 -24.32 7.09
N MET A 440 8.55 -23.15 6.76
CA MET A 440 7.92 -22.20 5.84
C MET A 440 7.80 -22.78 4.43
N HIS A 441 8.82 -23.46 3.93
CA HIS A 441 8.76 -24.14 2.64
C HIS A 441 7.65 -25.22 2.61
N ALA A 442 7.48 -26.01 3.68
CA ALA A 442 6.37 -26.96 3.77
C ALA A 442 5.00 -26.26 3.76
N ARG A 443 4.87 -25.10 4.42
CA ARG A 443 3.64 -24.28 4.37
C ARG A 443 3.36 -23.73 2.99
N ILE A 444 4.38 -23.27 2.26
CA ILE A 444 4.24 -22.79 0.87
C ILE A 444 3.59 -23.87 -0.02
N ILE A 445 4.07 -25.10 0.10
CA ILE A 445 3.51 -26.26 -0.61
C ILE A 445 2.06 -26.49 -0.19
N LYS A 446 1.76 -26.44 1.11
CA LYS A 446 0.41 -26.66 1.66
C LYS A 446 -0.60 -25.61 1.18
N TYR A 447 -0.19 -24.35 1.08
CA TYR A 447 -1.02 -23.26 0.54
C TYR A 447 -1.20 -23.32 -0.98
N GLY A 448 -0.44 -24.16 -1.68
CA GLY A 448 -0.52 -24.30 -3.13
C GLY A 448 0.18 -23.17 -3.89
N PHE A 449 1.09 -22.43 -3.24
CA PHE A 449 1.92 -21.46 -3.92
C PHE A 449 2.86 -22.16 -4.90
N LYS A 450 2.95 -21.62 -6.11
CA LYS A 450 3.86 -22.10 -7.14
C LYS A 450 5.24 -21.47 -6.96
N LEU A 451 6.26 -22.08 -7.55
CA LEU A 451 7.62 -21.54 -7.58
C LEU A 451 7.77 -20.39 -8.60
N GLU A 452 6.76 -19.53 -8.69
CA GLU A 452 6.87 -18.28 -9.43
C GLU A 452 7.92 -17.37 -8.79
N VAL A 453 8.37 -16.35 -9.54
CA VAL A 453 9.58 -15.59 -9.23
C VAL A 453 9.67 -15.11 -7.77
N PRO A 454 8.64 -14.51 -7.13
CA PRO A 454 8.76 -14.02 -5.76
C PRO A 454 9.05 -15.13 -4.74
N ILE A 455 8.35 -16.26 -4.84
CA ILE A 455 8.47 -17.40 -3.93
C ILE A 455 9.73 -18.21 -4.23
N GLY A 456 9.99 -18.51 -5.50
CA GLY A 456 11.14 -19.29 -5.94
C GLY A 456 12.46 -18.61 -5.56
N SER A 457 12.56 -17.30 -5.81
CA SER A 457 13.75 -16.51 -5.47
C SER A 457 13.97 -16.45 -3.95
N ALA A 458 12.91 -16.20 -3.18
CA ALA A 458 13.00 -16.13 -1.72
C ALA A 458 13.38 -17.48 -1.09
N LEU A 459 12.85 -18.60 -1.60
CA LEU A 459 13.21 -19.95 -1.15
C LEU A 459 14.65 -20.31 -1.49
N SER A 460 15.08 -20.05 -2.73
CA SER A 460 16.47 -20.25 -3.15
C SER A 460 17.43 -19.44 -2.30
N ALA A 461 17.14 -18.15 -2.08
CA ALA A 461 17.92 -17.28 -1.20
C ALA A 461 17.98 -17.80 0.24
N MET A 462 16.84 -18.22 0.79
CA MET A 462 16.74 -18.73 2.16
C MET A 462 17.62 -19.97 2.35
N TYR A 463 17.49 -20.97 1.47
CA TYR A 463 18.33 -22.16 1.57
C TYR A 463 19.81 -21.85 1.38
N ALA A 464 20.16 -21.01 0.40
CA ALA A 464 21.55 -20.67 0.12
C ALA A 464 22.21 -19.90 1.29
N LYS A 465 21.54 -18.90 1.85
CA LYS A 465 22.05 -18.12 3.00
C LYS A 465 22.09 -18.91 4.29
N CYS A 466 21.20 -19.89 4.47
CA CYS A 466 21.26 -20.83 5.59
C CYS A 466 22.28 -21.97 5.39
N GLY A 467 23.13 -21.91 4.34
CA GLY A 467 24.19 -22.88 4.07
C GLY A 467 23.76 -24.17 3.37
N SER A 468 22.46 -24.37 3.09
CA SER A 468 21.96 -25.53 2.32
C SER A 468 21.92 -25.21 0.82
N LEU A 469 23.10 -25.04 0.22
CA LEU A 469 23.25 -24.65 -1.19
C LEU A 469 22.60 -25.64 -2.16
N ASP A 470 22.67 -26.95 -1.89
CA ASP A 470 22.10 -27.99 -2.74
C ASP A 470 20.57 -27.86 -2.85
N ASP A 471 19.89 -27.58 -1.74
CA ASP A 471 18.45 -27.33 -1.74
C ASP A 471 18.11 -26.02 -2.45
N GLY A 472 18.92 -24.96 -2.24
CA GLY A 472 18.77 -23.69 -2.94
C GLY A 472 18.87 -23.83 -4.46
N TYR A 473 19.84 -24.60 -4.95
CA TYR A 473 19.99 -24.95 -6.36
C TYR A 473 18.81 -25.76 -6.90
N ARG A 474 18.33 -26.75 -6.15
CA ARG A 474 17.17 -27.55 -6.56
C ARG A 474 15.92 -26.71 -6.76
N ILE A 475 15.69 -25.71 -5.90
CA ILE A 475 14.59 -24.77 -6.08
C ILE A 475 14.83 -23.88 -7.29
N PHE A 476 16.02 -23.30 -7.41
CA PHE A 476 16.36 -22.36 -8.48
C PHE A 476 16.13 -22.96 -9.88
N TRP A 477 16.59 -24.20 -10.09
CA TRP A 477 16.42 -24.88 -11.38
C TRP A 477 15.00 -25.39 -11.63
N ARG A 478 14.17 -25.52 -10.60
CA ARG A 478 12.74 -25.87 -10.74
C ARG A 478 11.85 -24.66 -11.02
N MET A 479 12.35 -23.44 -10.91
CA MET A 479 11.59 -22.23 -11.24
C MET A 479 11.26 -22.21 -12.74
N PRO A 480 10.00 -21.89 -13.13
CA PRO A 480 9.59 -21.81 -14.53
C PRO A 480 10.23 -20.61 -15.23
N ASN A 481 10.31 -19.48 -14.53
CA ASN A 481 10.95 -18.24 -14.97
C ASN A 481 11.96 -17.80 -13.92
N ARG A 482 13.11 -17.27 -14.36
CA ARG A 482 14.16 -16.72 -13.50
C ARG A 482 14.45 -15.30 -13.96
N ASP A 483 14.38 -14.35 -13.05
CA ASP A 483 14.69 -12.95 -13.29
C ASP A 483 16.04 -12.59 -12.67
N VAL A 484 16.46 -11.34 -12.83
CA VAL A 484 17.74 -10.84 -12.29
C VAL A 484 17.84 -11.07 -10.78
N ILE A 485 16.72 -10.94 -10.05
CA ILE A 485 16.65 -11.12 -8.60
C ILE A 485 16.95 -12.58 -8.21
N SER A 486 16.36 -13.56 -8.91
CA SER A 486 16.58 -14.97 -8.63
C SER A 486 18.03 -15.40 -8.88
N TRP A 487 18.64 -14.91 -9.96
CA TRP A 487 20.08 -15.12 -10.25
C TRP A 487 20.96 -14.49 -9.18
N ASN A 488 20.72 -13.23 -8.84
CA ASN A 488 21.49 -12.50 -7.83
C ASN A 488 21.40 -13.16 -6.45
N ALA A 489 20.24 -13.68 -6.06
CA ALA A 489 20.06 -14.42 -4.81
C ALA A 489 21.01 -15.62 -4.70
N MET A 490 21.12 -16.42 -5.77
CA MET A 490 21.99 -17.59 -5.79
C MET A 490 23.48 -17.21 -5.89
N ILE A 491 23.84 -16.22 -6.72
CA ILE A 491 25.22 -15.70 -6.82
C ILE A 491 25.68 -15.17 -5.46
N SER A 492 24.84 -14.41 -4.77
CA SER A 492 25.11 -13.88 -3.43
C SER A 492 25.30 -15.00 -2.40
N GLY A 493 24.39 -15.98 -2.38
CA GLY A 493 24.49 -17.13 -1.48
C GLY A 493 25.76 -17.96 -1.70
N LEU A 494 26.17 -18.18 -2.95
CA LEU A 494 27.42 -18.88 -3.28
C LEU A 494 28.65 -18.09 -2.84
N SER A 495 28.65 -16.77 -3.06
CA SER A 495 29.72 -15.86 -2.61
C SER A 495 29.94 -15.97 -1.10
N GLN A 496 28.87 -15.83 -0.31
CA GLN A 496 28.91 -15.82 1.15
C GLN A 496 29.35 -17.16 1.76
N ASN A 497 29.06 -18.27 1.09
CA ASN A 497 29.46 -19.62 1.52
C ASN A 497 30.85 -20.03 1.01
N GLY A 498 31.65 -19.09 0.47
CA GLY A 498 33.01 -19.36 -0.02
C GLY A 498 33.07 -20.15 -1.34
N ARG A 499 31.95 -20.31 -2.04
CA ARG A 499 31.83 -21.00 -3.34
C ARG A 499 31.94 -20.02 -4.50
N GLY A 500 32.87 -19.06 -4.41
CA GLY A 500 32.95 -17.93 -5.35
C GLY A 500 33.16 -18.33 -6.81
N LYS A 501 33.88 -19.43 -7.11
CA LYS A 501 34.02 -19.93 -8.50
C LYS A 501 32.67 -20.27 -9.13
N GLU A 502 31.82 -20.97 -8.40
CA GLU A 502 30.47 -21.31 -8.85
C GLU A 502 29.59 -20.07 -8.99
N ALA A 503 29.79 -19.05 -8.15
CA ALA A 503 29.12 -17.76 -8.30
C ALA A 503 29.48 -17.08 -9.64
N LEU A 504 30.76 -17.16 -10.05
CA LEU A 504 31.22 -16.63 -11.34
C LEU A 504 30.68 -17.44 -12.53
N GLU A 505 30.65 -18.78 -12.43
CA GLU A 505 30.05 -19.67 -13.44
C GLU A 505 28.55 -19.41 -13.60
N LEU A 506 27.84 -19.19 -12.48
CA LEU A 506 26.42 -18.88 -12.48
C LEU A 506 26.10 -17.54 -13.17
N PHE A 507 26.98 -16.54 -13.04
CA PHE A 507 26.88 -15.29 -13.79
C PHE A 507 27.09 -15.47 -15.30
N GLU A 508 28.02 -16.33 -15.71
CA GLU A 508 28.21 -16.63 -17.13
C GLU A 508 26.97 -17.29 -17.72
N MET A 509 26.32 -18.21 -16.99
CA MET A 509 25.05 -18.81 -17.37
C MET A 509 23.91 -17.80 -17.42
N MET A 510 23.82 -16.88 -16.45
CA MET A 510 22.84 -15.77 -16.46
C MET A 510 22.91 -14.97 -17.77
N CYS A 511 24.14 -14.66 -18.21
CA CYS A 511 24.36 -13.95 -19.48
C CYS A 511 23.98 -14.80 -20.70
N GLN A 512 24.23 -16.11 -20.68
CA GLN A 512 23.90 -17.02 -21.77
C GLN A 512 22.38 -17.22 -21.93
N GLU A 513 21.62 -17.22 -20.84
CA GLU A 513 20.15 -17.26 -20.86
C GLU A 513 19.52 -15.91 -21.24
N GLY A 514 20.32 -14.88 -21.54
CA GLY A 514 19.85 -13.57 -21.98
C GLY A 514 19.35 -12.67 -20.86
N THR A 515 19.56 -13.04 -19.60
CA THR A 515 19.21 -12.20 -18.45
C THR A 515 20.27 -11.12 -18.27
N LYS A 516 19.86 -9.85 -18.27
CA LYS A 516 20.79 -8.71 -18.15
C LYS A 516 21.23 -8.50 -16.70
N PRO A 517 22.54 -8.51 -16.40
CA PRO A 517 23.08 -8.14 -15.09
C PRO A 517 22.69 -6.72 -14.68
N ASP A 518 22.54 -6.50 -13.38
CA ASP A 518 22.29 -5.19 -12.78
C ASP A 518 23.43 -4.77 -11.83
N THR A 519 23.27 -3.63 -11.16
CA THR A 519 24.22 -3.12 -10.15
C THR A 519 24.45 -4.14 -9.03
N VAL A 520 23.40 -4.83 -8.58
CA VAL A 520 23.49 -5.83 -7.50
C VAL A 520 24.28 -7.07 -7.95
N THR A 521 24.16 -7.48 -9.22
CA THR A 521 24.95 -8.58 -9.77
C THR A 521 26.45 -8.31 -9.60
N PHE A 522 26.91 -7.12 -9.98
CA PHE A 522 28.34 -6.78 -9.91
C PHE A 522 28.84 -6.63 -8.48
N VAL A 523 28.05 -6.10 -7.54
CA VAL A 523 28.39 -6.13 -6.10
C VAL A 523 28.62 -7.57 -5.63
N ASN A 524 27.73 -8.51 -5.97
CA ASN A 524 27.88 -9.91 -5.58
C ASN A 524 29.13 -10.57 -6.18
N LEU A 525 29.46 -10.27 -7.45
CA LEU A 525 30.66 -10.79 -8.11
C LEU A 525 31.96 -10.23 -7.51
N LEU A 526 31.99 -8.94 -7.20
CA LEU A 526 33.14 -8.29 -6.57
C LEU A 526 33.32 -8.80 -5.13
N SER A 527 32.25 -8.97 -4.38
CA SER A 527 32.28 -9.64 -3.07
C SER A 527 32.85 -11.07 -3.20
N ALA A 528 32.41 -11.86 -4.18
CA ALA A 528 32.95 -13.20 -4.42
C ALA A 528 34.46 -13.17 -4.73
N CYS A 529 34.90 -12.19 -5.53
CA CYS A 529 36.32 -11.99 -5.80
C CYS A 529 37.10 -11.59 -4.53
N SER A 530 36.49 -10.78 -3.65
CA SER A 530 37.08 -10.36 -2.37
C SER A 530 37.34 -11.54 -1.45
N HIS A 531 36.31 -12.38 -1.24
CA HIS A 531 36.42 -13.56 -0.38
C HIS A 531 37.42 -14.59 -0.91
N MET A 532 37.62 -14.66 -2.22
CA MET A 532 38.58 -15.57 -2.87
C MET A 532 39.97 -14.96 -3.11
N GLY A 533 40.17 -13.66 -2.84
CA GLY A 533 41.42 -12.95 -3.15
C GLY A 533 41.73 -12.84 -4.66
N LEU A 534 40.71 -12.89 -5.53
CA LEU A 534 40.86 -12.86 -6.99
C LEU A 534 40.94 -11.42 -7.52
N VAL A 535 42.06 -10.73 -7.25
CA VAL A 535 42.25 -9.30 -7.60
C VAL A 535 42.08 -9.04 -9.10
N ASP A 536 42.69 -9.84 -9.97
CA ASP A 536 42.65 -9.63 -11.42
C ASP A 536 41.24 -9.79 -11.99
N ARG A 537 40.47 -10.77 -11.48
CA ARG A 537 39.06 -10.94 -11.86
C ARG A 537 38.20 -9.81 -11.32
N GLY A 538 38.46 -9.33 -10.10
CA GLY A 538 37.79 -8.17 -9.53
C GLY A 538 37.89 -6.95 -10.45
N TRP A 539 39.10 -6.63 -10.93
CA TRP A 539 39.32 -5.56 -11.91
C TRP A 539 38.62 -5.80 -13.25
N ALA A 540 38.59 -7.04 -13.74
CA ALA A 540 37.91 -7.37 -14.97
C ALA A 540 36.39 -7.14 -14.86
N TYR A 541 35.76 -7.57 -13.77
CA TYR A 541 34.33 -7.34 -13.54
C TYR A 541 34.01 -5.86 -13.32
N PHE A 542 34.84 -5.14 -12.56
CA PHE A 542 34.67 -3.71 -12.30
C PHE A 542 34.75 -2.86 -13.59
N LYS A 543 35.54 -3.26 -14.59
CA LYS A 543 35.57 -2.59 -15.90
C LYS A 543 34.40 -3.03 -16.79
N MET A 544 34.09 -4.33 -16.78
CA MET A 544 33.03 -4.89 -17.61
C MET A 544 31.65 -4.29 -17.31
N MET A 545 31.36 -3.90 -16.07
CA MET A 545 30.07 -3.28 -15.72
C MET A 545 29.81 -2.01 -16.53
N SER A 546 30.81 -1.15 -16.70
CA SER A 546 30.70 0.09 -17.45
C SER A 546 30.84 -0.16 -18.96
N ASP A 547 31.86 -0.93 -19.36
CA ASP A 547 32.21 -1.11 -20.77
C ASP A 547 31.16 -1.91 -21.56
N LYS A 548 30.58 -2.96 -20.94
CA LYS A 548 29.68 -3.90 -21.62
C LYS A 548 28.22 -3.68 -21.27
N PHE A 549 27.93 -3.29 -20.04
CA PHE A 549 26.56 -3.20 -19.52
C PHE A 549 26.09 -1.76 -19.28
N SER A 550 26.96 -0.75 -19.48
CA SER A 550 26.66 0.66 -19.24
C SER A 550 26.12 0.91 -17.84
N ILE A 551 26.68 0.22 -16.85
CA ILE A 551 26.37 0.38 -15.44
C ILE A 551 27.47 1.23 -14.80
N ASP A 552 27.07 2.37 -14.23
CA ASP A 552 28.00 3.25 -13.53
C ASP A 552 28.34 2.69 -12.14
N PRO A 553 29.62 2.65 -11.74
CA PRO A 553 30.01 2.12 -10.43
C PRO A 553 29.49 2.99 -9.28
N THR A 554 28.79 2.36 -8.34
CA THR A 554 28.29 2.98 -7.09
C THR A 554 29.29 2.82 -5.94
N VAL A 555 29.07 3.50 -4.80
CA VAL A 555 29.93 3.43 -3.61
C VAL A 555 30.15 1.98 -3.15
N GLU A 556 29.14 1.11 -3.27
CA GLU A 556 29.21 -0.31 -2.93
C GLU A 556 30.22 -1.07 -3.81
N HIS A 557 30.29 -0.75 -5.10
CA HIS A 557 31.26 -1.37 -6.02
C HIS A 557 32.69 -0.97 -5.66
N TYR A 558 32.91 0.32 -5.37
CA TYR A 558 34.19 0.82 -4.88
C TYR A 558 34.56 0.18 -3.54
N ALA A 559 33.59 0.02 -2.63
CA ALA A 559 33.79 -0.65 -1.35
C ALA A 559 34.27 -2.09 -1.53
N CYS A 560 33.64 -2.86 -2.44
CA CYS A 560 34.10 -4.21 -2.75
C CYS A 560 35.51 -4.22 -3.36
N MET A 561 35.87 -3.28 -4.23
CA MET A 561 37.22 -3.18 -4.79
C MET A 561 38.28 -2.83 -3.72
N VAL A 562 37.97 -1.91 -2.80
CA VAL A 562 38.83 -1.60 -1.66
C VAL A 562 38.99 -2.82 -0.76
N ASP A 563 37.93 -3.60 -0.53
CA ASP A 563 37.99 -4.85 0.24
C ASP A 563 38.84 -5.92 -0.47
N ILE A 564 38.70 -6.08 -1.79
CA ILE A 564 39.55 -6.98 -2.62
C ILE A 564 41.03 -6.64 -2.45
N LEU A 565 41.40 -5.36 -2.64
CA LEU A 565 42.79 -4.91 -2.53
C LEU A 565 43.31 -5.03 -1.10
N SER A 566 42.46 -4.70 -0.13
CA SER A 566 42.76 -4.79 1.30
C SER A 566 43.07 -6.21 1.73
N ARG A 567 42.21 -7.19 1.39
CA ARG A 567 42.40 -8.62 1.68
C ARG A 567 43.57 -9.25 0.91
N ALA A 568 43.98 -8.65 -0.19
CA ALA A 568 45.19 -9.03 -0.91
C ALA A 568 46.47 -8.42 -0.30
N GLY A 569 46.37 -7.60 0.75
CA GLY A 569 47.49 -6.87 1.36
C GLY A 569 48.00 -5.69 0.53
N LYS A 570 47.33 -5.34 -0.58
CA LYS A 570 47.70 -4.25 -1.50
C LYS A 570 47.20 -2.90 -1.00
N LEU A 571 47.55 -2.54 0.24
CA LEU A 571 47.01 -1.37 0.94
C LEU A 571 47.36 -0.03 0.27
N ASN A 572 48.53 0.08 -0.37
CA ASN A 572 48.91 1.27 -1.13
C ASN A 572 48.03 1.45 -2.39
N GLU A 573 47.79 0.37 -3.14
CA GLU A 573 46.86 0.40 -4.29
C GLU A 573 45.44 0.74 -3.83
N ALA A 574 45.00 0.20 -2.68
CA ALA A 574 43.71 0.53 -2.10
C ALA A 574 43.59 2.02 -1.74
N LYS A 575 44.63 2.62 -1.14
CA LYS A 575 44.68 4.05 -0.86
C LYS A 575 44.58 4.89 -2.13
N GLU A 576 45.41 4.60 -3.13
CA GLU A 576 45.42 5.34 -4.41
C GLU A 576 44.06 5.22 -5.13
N PHE A 577 43.43 4.04 -5.06
CA PHE A 577 42.10 3.82 -5.63
C PHE A 577 41.01 4.67 -4.95
N ILE A 578 41.08 4.86 -3.63
CA ILE A 578 40.16 5.75 -2.91
C ILE A 578 40.38 7.20 -3.32
N GLU A 579 41.64 7.65 -3.39
CA GLU A 579 41.99 9.03 -3.74
C GLU A 579 41.61 9.40 -5.19
N THR A 580 41.57 8.43 -6.08
CA THR A 580 41.19 8.60 -7.50
C THR A 580 39.70 8.37 -7.76
N ALA A 581 38.91 8.01 -6.73
CA ALA A 581 37.48 7.80 -6.88
C ALA A 581 36.77 9.12 -7.25
N THR A 582 35.99 9.09 -8.33
CA THR A 582 35.24 10.26 -8.84
C THR A 582 33.87 10.43 -8.18
N ILE A 583 33.54 9.57 -7.22
CA ILE A 583 32.25 9.53 -6.54
C ILE A 583 32.36 10.08 -5.13
N ASP A 584 31.29 10.67 -4.61
CA ASP A 584 31.21 10.94 -3.18
C ASP A 584 31.05 9.61 -2.43
N HIS A 585 32.07 9.25 -1.67
CA HIS A 585 32.15 8.02 -0.92
C HIS A 585 32.13 8.23 0.60
N GLY A 586 32.02 9.49 1.05
CA GLY A 586 32.03 9.89 2.46
C GLY A 586 33.05 9.09 3.29
N PHE A 587 32.55 8.43 4.34
CA PHE A 587 33.32 7.64 5.29
C PHE A 587 33.62 6.20 4.84
N CYS A 588 32.86 5.66 3.88
CA CYS A 588 32.73 4.22 3.67
C CYS A 588 34.05 3.53 3.31
N LEU A 589 34.77 4.07 2.31
CA LEU A 589 35.99 3.43 1.81
C LEU A 589 37.16 3.56 2.79
N TRP A 590 37.31 4.72 3.44
CA TRP A 590 38.34 4.94 4.46
C TRP A 590 38.16 4.02 5.67
N ARG A 591 36.91 3.72 6.04
CA ARG A 591 36.58 2.76 7.11
C ARG A 591 37.07 1.35 6.79
N ILE A 592 36.81 0.87 5.57
CA ILE A 592 37.27 -0.46 5.12
C ILE A 592 38.79 -0.52 5.15
N LEU A 593 39.47 0.50 4.62
CA LEU A 593 40.92 0.57 4.61
C LEU A 593 41.52 0.63 6.03
N LEU A 594 40.94 1.42 6.94
CA LEU A 594 41.39 1.52 8.34
C LEU A 594 41.33 0.16 9.05
N GLY A 595 40.23 -0.56 8.87
CA GLY A 595 40.07 -1.92 9.42
C GLY A 595 41.13 -2.88 8.87
N ALA A 596 41.40 -2.83 7.56
CA ALA A 596 42.42 -3.66 6.93
C ALA A 596 43.85 -3.35 7.42
N CYS A 597 44.18 -2.07 7.62
CA CYS A 597 45.50 -1.65 8.07
C CYS A 597 45.87 -2.24 9.44
N ARG A 598 44.87 -2.43 10.33
CA ARG A 598 45.07 -3.13 11.60
C ARG A 598 45.46 -4.60 11.38
N ASN A 599 44.80 -5.29 10.46
CA ASN A 599 45.05 -6.71 10.19
C ASN A 599 46.45 -6.97 9.64
N TYR A 600 46.95 -6.09 8.75
CA TYR A 600 48.30 -6.19 8.18
C TYR A 600 49.38 -5.43 8.98
N ARG A 601 49.02 -4.83 10.12
CA ARG A 601 49.91 -3.99 10.95
C ARG A 601 50.61 -2.86 10.17
N ASN A 602 49.98 -2.36 9.11
CA ASN A 602 50.46 -1.20 8.36
C ASN A 602 49.92 0.08 9.00
N TYR A 603 50.59 0.51 10.06
CA TYR A 603 50.13 1.62 10.89
C TYR A 603 50.20 2.98 10.19
N ASP A 604 51.08 3.16 9.21
CA ASP A 604 51.22 4.44 8.49
C ASP A 604 49.98 4.74 7.64
N ILE A 605 49.51 3.77 6.84
CA ILE A 605 48.28 3.90 6.07
C ILE A 605 47.07 3.93 7.02
N GLY A 606 47.12 3.18 8.12
CA GLY A 606 46.09 3.19 9.16
C GLY A 606 45.90 4.58 9.79
N VAL A 607 46.98 5.26 10.14
CA VAL A 607 46.91 6.66 10.63
C VAL A 607 46.31 7.56 9.56
N TYR A 608 46.75 7.45 8.31
CA TYR A 608 46.22 8.27 7.22
C TYR A 608 44.70 8.09 7.02
N ALA A 609 44.22 6.85 6.92
CA ALA A 609 42.80 6.55 6.76
C ALA A 609 41.98 7.00 7.97
N GLY A 610 42.50 6.82 9.18
CA GLY A 610 41.84 7.26 10.41
C GLY A 610 41.74 8.78 10.52
N GLU A 611 42.81 9.53 10.21
CA GLU A 611 42.78 10.99 10.21
C GLU A 611 41.81 11.53 9.16
N LYS A 612 41.72 10.90 7.97
CA LYS A 612 40.69 11.26 6.97
C LYS A 612 39.28 11.09 7.51
N LEU A 613 39.00 10.02 8.26
CA LEU A 613 37.70 9.84 8.93
C LEU A 613 37.43 10.91 10.01
N MET A 614 38.48 11.35 10.71
CA MET A 614 38.38 12.42 11.71
C MET A 614 38.08 13.77 11.05
N GLU A 615 38.76 14.10 9.94
CA GLU A 615 38.55 15.30 9.13
C GLU A 615 37.11 15.38 8.60
N LEU A 616 36.58 14.26 8.10
CA LEU A 616 35.22 14.17 7.58
C LEU A 616 34.14 14.24 8.68
N GLY A 617 34.51 14.13 9.96
CA GLY A 617 33.56 14.18 11.07
C GLY A 617 32.84 12.85 11.33
N SER A 618 33.53 11.71 11.23
CA SER A 618 32.89 10.39 11.42
C SER A 618 32.08 10.31 12.73
N PRO A 619 30.81 9.86 12.69
CA PRO A 619 30.00 9.62 13.88
C PRO A 619 30.28 8.24 14.52
N GLU A 620 31.06 7.38 13.87
CA GLU A 620 31.23 5.99 14.29
C GLU A 620 32.31 5.82 15.36
N SER A 621 31.93 5.24 16.50
CA SER A 621 32.84 4.96 17.61
C SER A 621 34.01 4.04 17.23
N SER A 622 33.77 3.08 16.33
CA SER A 622 34.75 2.10 15.86
C SER A 622 35.98 2.76 15.22
N ALA A 623 35.79 3.85 14.46
CA ALA A 623 36.86 4.58 13.79
C ALA A 623 37.82 5.25 14.79
N TYR A 624 37.27 5.91 15.83
CA TYR A 624 38.08 6.50 16.91
C TYR A 624 38.84 5.43 17.69
N VAL A 625 38.17 4.33 18.02
CA VAL A 625 38.79 3.22 18.76
C VAL A 625 39.91 2.56 17.96
N LEU A 626 39.71 2.33 16.65
CA LEU A 626 40.73 1.76 15.76
C LEU A 626 41.94 2.69 15.61
N LEU A 627 41.71 3.99 15.36
CA LEU A 627 42.79 4.97 15.23
C LEU A 627 43.55 5.14 16.57
N SER A 628 42.83 5.21 17.69
CA SER A 628 43.43 5.24 19.03
C SER A 628 44.30 3.99 19.29
N SER A 629 43.82 2.80 18.92
CA SER A 629 44.58 1.55 19.01
C SER A 629 45.85 1.58 18.15
N ILE A 630 45.80 2.17 16.96
CA ILE A 630 46.96 2.33 16.08
C ILE A 630 47.98 3.29 16.71
N TYR A 631 47.53 4.42 17.28
CA TYR A 631 48.43 5.35 18.00
C TYR A 631 49.06 4.74 19.25
N ILE A 632 48.34 3.87 19.97
CA ILE A 632 48.89 3.07 21.07
C ILE A 632 50.02 2.18 20.57
N ALA A 633 49.80 1.45 19.46
CA ALA A 633 50.82 0.57 18.89
C ALA A 633 52.07 1.34 18.41
N LEU A 634 51.90 2.59 17.96
CA LEU A 634 52.99 3.49 17.57
C LEU A 634 53.65 4.23 18.76
N GLY A 635 53.16 4.05 19.99
CA GLY A 635 53.68 4.74 21.17
C GLY A 635 53.36 6.23 21.26
N LYS A 636 52.43 6.75 20.45
CA LYS A 636 52.08 8.17 20.38
C LYS A 636 50.98 8.53 21.38
N LYS A 637 51.34 8.68 22.66
CA LYS A 637 50.38 8.92 23.76
C LYS A 637 49.57 10.21 23.60
N ASP A 638 50.17 11.29 23.10
CA ASP A 638 49.47 12.57 22.93
C ASP A 638 48.36 12.49 21.88
N ASP A 639 48.58 11.71 20.82
CA ASP A 639 47.60 11.50 19.75
C ASP A 639 46.42 10.62 20.22
N VAL A 640 46.69 9.64 21.09
CA VAL A 640 45.64 8.83 21.74
C VAL A 640 44.69 9.73 22.54
N GLU A 641 45.24 10.64 23.34
CA GLU A 641 44.46 11.57 24.16
C GLU A 641 43.69 12.57 23.29
N ARG A 642 44.27 13.02 22.18
CA ARG A 642 43.59 13.88 21.19
C ARG A 642 42.37 13.18 20.59
N VAL A 643 42.53 11.94 20.11
CA VAL A 643 41.43 11.18 19.47
C VAL A 643 40.32 10.89 20.47
N ARG A 644 40.66 10.57 21.73
CA ARG A 644 39.67 10.36 22.80
C ARG A 644 38.91 11.63 23.16
N ARG A 645 39.60 12.77 23.30
CA ARG A 645 38.93 14.06 23.51
C ARG A 645 37.99 14.40 22.35
N MET A 646 38.44 14.19 21.11
CA MET A 646 37.62 14.43 19.92
C MET A 646 36.36 13.55 19.89
N MET A 647 36.49 12.28 20.31
CA MET A 647 35.36 11.36 20.44
C MET A 647 34.32 11.88 21.44
N SER A 648 34.78 12.37 22.61
CA SER A 648 33.93 12.97 23.64
C SER A 648 33.29 14.29 23.20
N ASP A 649 34.06 15.20 22.59
CA ASP A 649 33.59 16.52 22.15
C ASP A 649 32.50 16.41 21.07
N ARG A 650 32.54 15.33 20.28
CA ARG A 650 31.54 15.03 19.24
C ARG A 650 30.37 14.18 19.76
N GLY A 651 30.34 13.84 21.04
CA GLY A 651 29.28 13.04 21.66
C GLY A 651 29.24 11.57 21.21
N VAL A 652 30.34 11.06 20.65
CA VAL A 652 30.41 9.67 20.19
C VAL A 652 30.77 8.78 21.37
N THR A 653 29.91 7.81 21.71
CA THR A 653 30.17 6.88 22.82
C THR A 653 30.66 5.53 22.31
N LYS A 654 31.51 4.87 23.09
CA LYS A 654 31.97 3.52 22.77
C LYS A 654 30.80 2.55 22.94
N GLU A 655 30.48 1.79 21.89
CA GLU A 655 29.48 0.73 21.98
C GLU A 655 30.04 -0.45 22.79
N PRO A 656 29.33 -0.91 23.83
CA PRO A 656 29.73 -2.09 24.58
C PRO A 656 29.54 -3.34 23.71
N GLY A 657 30.50 -4.26 23.74
CA GLY A 657 30.36 -5.54 23.04
C GLY A 657 29.22 -6.36 23.65
N CYS A 658 28.44 -7.04 22.82
CA CYS A 658 27.39 -7.95 23.25
C CYS A 658 27.55 -9.34 22.61
N SER A 659 27.07 -10.36 23.31
CA SER A 659 26.97 -11.74 22.81
C SER A 659 25.67 -12.35 23.34
N TRP A 660 25.12 -13.35 22.64
CA TRP A 660 23.90 -14.02 23.08
C TRP A 660 23.90 -15.51 22.75
N ILE A 661 23.11 -16.28 23.49
CA ILE A 661 22.89 -17.71 23.27
C ILE A 661 21.42 -18.05 23.46
N GLU A 662 20.88 -18.93 22.61
CA GLU A 662 19.53 -19.47 22.75
C GLU A 662 19.57 -20.83 23.45
N LEU A 663 18.88 -20.95 24.59
CA LEU A 663 18.74 -22.20 25.34
C LEU A 663 17.26 -22.47 25.61
N LYS A 664 16.74 -23.57 25.06
CA LYS A 664 15.34 -23.99 25.23
C LYS A 664 14.34 -22.88 24.85
N ASN A 665 14.54 -22.23 23.71
CA ASN A 665 13.76 -21.09 23.22
C ASN A 665 13.80 -19.85 24.12
N LEU A 666 14.83 -19.71 24.97
CA LEU A 666 15.09 -18.48 25.72
C LEU A 666 16.42 -17.89 25.27
N VAL A 667 16.41 -16.63 24.82
CA VAL A 667 17.62 -15.90 24.45
C VAL A 667 18.25 -15.29 25.70
N HIS A 668 19.52 -15.62 25.94
CA HIS A 668 20.33 -15.11 27.03
C HIS A 668 21.38 -14.16 26.45
N VAL A 669 21.26 -12.86 26.76
CA VAL A 669 22.17 -11.80 26.29
C VAL A 669 23.20 -11.48 27.38
N PHE A 670 24.45 -11.27 26.98
CA PHE A 670 25.57 -10.88 27.81
C PHE A 670 26.24 -9.64 27.22
N VAL A 671 26.23 -8.53 27.94
CA VAL A 671 26.91 -7.29 27.54
C VAL A 671 28.19 -7.13 28.34
N VAL A 672 29.27 -6.67 27.69
CA VAL A 672 30.56 -6.46 28.36
C VAL A 672 30.38 -5.50 29.54
N GLY A 673 30.64 -6.01 30.74
CA GLY A 673 30.56 -5.25 31.99
C GLY A 673 29.18 -5.24 32.67
N ASP A 674 28.17 -5.93 32.12
CA ASP A 674 26.86 -6.05 32.77
C ASP A 674 26.76 -7.24 33.74
N ASP A 675 25.82 -7.12 34.70
CA ASP A 675 25.46 -8.16 35.67
C ASP A 675 23.98 -8.58 35.52
N MET A 676 23.37 -8.26 34.38
CA MET A 676 21.92 -8.35 34.18
C MET A 676 21.40 -9.78 34.06
N HIS A 677 22.27 -10.75 33.79
CA HIS A 677 21.88 -12.13 33.60
C HIS A 677 21.49 -12.81 34.93
N PRO A 678 20.30 -13.44 35.06
CA PRO A 678 19.81 -14.01 36.33
C PRO A 678 20.75 -15.05 37.00
N LYS A 679 21.63 -15.67 36.20
CA LYS A 679 22.63 -16.65 36.65
C LYS A 679 24.09 -16.19 36.50
N ILE A 680 24.34 -14.88 36.39
CA ILE A 680 25.68 -14.35 36.07
C ILE A 680 26.76 -14.83 37.05
N HIS A 681 26.44 -14.95 38.34
CA HIS A 681 27.37 -15.42 39.36
C HIS A 681 27.78 -16.90 39.17
N GLU A 682 26.84 -17.77 38.82
CA GLU A 682 27.10 -19.18 38.52
C GLU A 682 27.97 -19.31 37.26
N ILE A 683 27.63 -18.56 36.21
CA ILE A 683 28.35 -18.55 34.94
C ILE A 683 29.79 -18.07 35.15
N ARG A 684 30.00 -16.96 35.87
CA ARG A 684 31.34 -16.46 36.20
C ARG A 684 32.13 -17.45 37.07
N SER A 685 31.48 -18.15 37.98
CA SER A 685 32.12 -19.22 38.77
C SER A 685 32.62 -20.36 37.88
N GLN A 686 31.79 -20.83 36.95
CA GLN A 686 32.18 -21.87 36.00
C GLN A 686 33.27 -21.41 35.03
N LEU A 687 33.19 -20.17 34.53
CA LEU A 687 34.24 -19.59 33.67
C LEU A 687 35.59 -19.50 34.41
N ARG A 688 35.59 -19.14 35.70
CA ARG A 688 36.81 -19.16 36.53
C ARG A 688 37.37 -20.56 36.70
N LEU A 689 36.51 -21.55 36.94
CA LEU A 689 36.93 -22.96 37.04
C LEU A 689 37.54 -23.45 35.72
N LEU A 690 36.88 -23.20 34.59
CA LEU A 690 37.37 -23.54 33.25
C LEU A 690 38.69 -22.85 32.95
N THR A 691 38.82 -21.56 33.26
CA THR A 691 40.06 -20.80 33.06
C THR A 691 41.21 -21.39 33.87
N LYS A 692 40.95 -21.83 35.10
CA LYS A 692 41.96 -22.50 35.94
C LYS A 692 42.39 -23.83 35.31
N LEU A 693 41.44 -24.66 34.91
CA LEU A 693 41.72 -25.95 34.23
C LEU A 693 42.52 -25.75 32.94
N MET A 694 42.17 -24.74 32.14
CA MET A 694 42.91 -24.40 30.92
C MET A 694 44.36 -24.01 31.23
N LYS A 695 44.59 -23.17 32.26
CA LYS A 695 45.95 -22.78 32.67
C LYS A 695 46.76 -23.97 33.19
N ASP A 696 46.13 -24.88 33.94
CA ASP A 696 46.77 -26.09 34.47
C ASP A 696 47.19 -27.05 33.33
N GLU A 697 46.46 -27.07 32.21
CA GLU A 697 46.77 -27.81 30.96
C GLU A 697 47.74 -27.06 30.02
N GLY A 698 48.35 -25.96 30.48
CA GLY A 698 49.38 -25.22 29.73
C GLY A 698 48.86 -24.14 28.78
N TYR A 699 47.58 -23.78 28.84
CA TYR A 699 47.06 -22.63 28.10
C TYR A 699 47.67 -21.33 28.62
N GLN A 700 48.49 -20.69 27.80
CA GLN A 700 48.95 -19.32 28.02
C GLN A 700 48.08 -18.36 27.20
N PRO A 701 47.37 -17.43 27.86
CA PRO A 701 46.70 -16.35 27.14
C PRO A 701 47.76 -15.55 26.37
N LEU A 702 47.52 -15.30 25.08
CA LEU A 702 48.29 -14.32 24.31
C LEU A 702 48.16 -12.96 25.00
N SER A 703 49.15 -12.60 25.81
CA SER A 703 49.30 -11.25 26.32
C SER A 703 50.18 -10.50 25.32
N ASP A 704 49.55 -9.67 24.49
CA ASP A 704 50.31 -8.62 23.80
C ASP A 704 51.04 -7.80 24.87
N PRO A 705 52.35 -7.51 24.71
CA PRO A 705 53.11 -6.74 25.68
C PRO A 705 52.70 -5.27 25.60
N LEU A 706 51.56 -4.94 26.22
CA LEU A 706 51.18 -3.55 26.46
C LEU A 706 52.02 -2.99 27.63
N PRO A 707 52.62 -1.80 27.48
CA PRO A 707 53.40 -1.17 28.54
C PRO A 707 52.60 -1.01 29.83
N ALA A 708 53.27 -1.19 30.97
CA ALA A 708 52.69 -1.19 32.33
C ALA A 708 51.82 0.03 32.69
N THR A 709 51.90 1.13 31.92
CA THR A 709 51.01 2.29 32.09
C THR A 709 49.55 2.00 31.77
N ILE A 710 49.23 1.02 30.91
CA ILE A 710 47.84 0.67 30.57
C ILE A 710 47.18 -0.24 31.62
N ARG A 711 47.97 -0.86 32.50
CA ARG A 711 47.46 -1.72 33.58
C ARG A 711 46.81 -0.95 34.73
N ASN A 712 47.03 0.37 34.80
CA ASN A 712 46.45 1.23 35.82
C ASN A 712 45.22 2.00 35.33
N ASP A 713 45.09 2.25 34.02
CA ASP A 713 43.94 2.99 33.47
C ASP A 713 42.72 2.09 33.16
N LEU A 714 42.87 0.76 33.32
CA LEU A 714 41.76 -0.21 33.35
C LEU A 714 41.25 -0.47 34.77
N LYS A 715 41.91 0.07 35.81
CA LYS A 715 41.56 -0.21 37.21
C LYS A 715 40.44 0.66 37.78
N ASP A 716 40.03 1.73 37.11
CA ASP A 716 39.08 2.66 37.73
C ASP A 716 37.64 2.14 37.83
N HIS A 717 37.35 0.88 37.44
CA HIS A 717 36.16 0.15 37.88
C HIS A 717 36.35 -1.38 38.05
N GLU A 718 37.58 -1.89 38.15
CA GLU A 718 37.84 -3.34 38.27
C GLU A 718 38.09 -3.79 39.72
N ASP A 719 37.01 -4.05 40.46
CA ASP A 719 36.99 -5.08 41.50
C ASP A 719 36.37 -6.37 40.90
N SER A 720 36.96 -6.92 39.84
CA SER A 720 36.92 -8.35 39.55
C SER A 720 37.91 -8.70 38.44
N GLU A 721 38.84 -9.62 38.73
CA GLU A 721 39.72 -10.22 37.73
C GLU A 721 38.90 -11.00 36.69
N GLY A 722 38.67 -10.42 35.52
CA GLY A 722 38.01 -11.04 34.37
C GLY A 722 38.85 -10.86 33.10
N ILE A 723 39.21 -11.98 32.46
CA ILE A 723 39.93 -11.97 31.18
C ILE A 723 38.94 -11.61 30.05
N PRO A 724 39.32 -10.75 29.07
CA PRO A 724 38.44 -10.42 27.96
C PRO A 724 38.27 -11.62 27.02
N LEU A 725 37.03 -12.03 26.80
CA LEU A 725 36.64 -12.96 25.74
C LEU A 725 36.76 -12.24 24.40
N MET A 726 37.60 -12.75 23.50
CA MET A 726 37.55 -12.37 22.08
C MET A 726 36.23 -12.86 21.49
N VAL A 727 35.34 -11.93 21.20
CA VAL A 727 34.17 -12.18 20.36
C VAL A 727 34.67 -12.23 18.92
N CYS A 728 34.60 -13.41 18.29
CA CYS A 728 34.60 -13.51 16.84
C CYS A 728 33.42 -12.69 16.33
N SER A 729 33.70 -11.58 15.64
CA SER A 729 32.72 -10.94 14.79
C SER A 729 32.33 -11.97 13.73
N SER A 730 31.04 -12.29 13.68
CA SER A 730 30.41 -12.95 12.55
C SER A 730 30.80 -12.22 11.26
N MET A 731 31.33 -12.99 10.30
CA MET A 731 31.69 -12.56 8.94
C MET A 731 30.46 -12.14 8.13
#